data_AF-A0A9D9DEL0-F1
#
_entry.id   AF-A0A9D9DEL0-F1
#
_cell.length_a   1.000
_cell.length_b   1.000
_cell.length_c   1.000
_cell.angle_alpha   90.00
_cell.angle_beta   90.00
_cell.angle_gamma   90.00
#
_symmetry.space_group_name_H-M   'P 1'
#
loop_
_entity.id
_entity.type
_entity.pdbx_description
1 polymer ?
#
loop_
_entity_poly.entity_id
_entity_poly.type
_entity_poly.pdbx_seq_one_letter_code
_entity_poly.pdbx_strand_id
1 'polypeptide(L)'
;MYKRQAIFAAVYVALLSGVCLLAYFIFGDPFGRIGKAGAYLWRCLCLVFAEDAKQIDPPTFQDGGDMGWMLGYASSFLYSLYAGFAFTFSAGGFAWALKEGLETMKTVFQIMVALPIAFLSLFLIKWLLFSGSDEEITADSRLVAAISKAWRKAKPVRSAIAGFLSWAKSSRLARLIFLCFAAWIFVASGLLSMALEAIGFYFAFCFSACGADPLKEIVSLFAQLLAIAMKLGWPFLSLLGAFLAWRLCRRSALNRLKRMQGANEEVADGLSVCTAITGAPGIGKTKMMTSIAVDLERSQREAAFSIIKKYASAFPWFDWPSLERWVEGEVGSRGLSNRAQIRAKLGAMWSDRADGGFFNYEPSRGEYFFDGARRISLGYAADCYAEAYFLYFPGLPLAVTNYSIRFTDTADGFGYFPLYPSASAYLDGGCRYSEAKESFSAIVDFDSRRIAKRIDESDVDAASGMDGQVEAYTEVDKERGNRNDYRGLKADGGANATNDGFNWSVKLTRHDFTIDGYPFTKILMDTQRPDSVNADLRETCEDSIFIYSKGPSENALPLFSYAKDLCALLVGAWESAYYRIRAARGPGRTCLTVCGNAISSAIRNWSLRMEKSYGYERVLFKHTVGAGTSFSGVSALEEYYFIRRKVESGLYATDCYRGLSDARKIESGKGYLDAPRYTSTSMSVAEMKRQHSYFIDKLVDQTEKSILERRQKAQEEGESDAKEENDEDLQD
;
A
#
# COMPACT_ATOMS: atom_id res chain seq x y z
N MET A 1 1.59 33.00 -16.48
CA MET A 1 1.62 31.52 -16.62
C MET A 1 2.20 31.09 -17.98
N TYR A 2 1.72 31.63 -19.11
CA TYR A 2 2.19 31.32 -20.47
C TYR A 2 3.71 31.52 -20.71
N LYS A 3 4.31 32.64 -20.28
CA LYS A 3 5.76 32.88 -20.47
C LYS A 3 6.65 31.79 -19.85
N ARG A 4 6.26 31.23 -18.69
CA ARG A 4 7.03 30.19 -17.99
C ARG A 4 6.92 28.83 -18.68
N GLN A 5 5.75 28.53 -19.26
CA GLN A 5 5.55 27.31 -20.06
C GLN A 5 6.34 27.36 -21.37
N ALA A 6 6.42 28.52 -22.02
CA ALA A 6 7.23 28.70 -23.23
C ALA A 6 8.74 28.50 -22.96
N ILE A 7 9.24 29.03 -21.85
CA ILE A 7 10.65 28.83 -21.44
C ILE A 7 10.93 27.34 -21.17
N PHE A 8 10.03 26.63 -20.47
CA PHE A 8 10.18 25.20 -20.25
C PHE A 8 10.15 24.40 -21.56
N ALA A 9 9.24 24.72 -22.48
CA ALA A 9 9.22 24.08 -23.80
C ALA A 9 10.52 24.31 -24.58
N ALA A 10 11.05 25.54 -24.60
CA ALA A 10 12.30 25.87 -25.29
C ALA A 10 13.50 25.10 -24.71
N VAL A 11 13.61 25.04 -23.39
CA VAL A 11 14.67 24.26 -22.70
C VAL A 11 14.53 22.76 -23.01
N TYR A 12 13.31 22.24 -23.04
CA TYR A 12 13.07 20.83 -23.33
C TYR A 12 13.43 20.45 -24.77
N VAL A 13 13.06 21.29 -25.73
CA VAL A 13 13.46 21.13 -27.13
C VAL A 13 14.99 21.21 -27.26
N ALA A 14 15.65 22.18 -26.65
CA ALA A 14 17.11 22.32 -26.73
C ALA A 14 17.86 21.08 -26.19
N LEU A 15 17.45 20.55 -25.03
CA LEU A 15 18.03 19.33 -24.45
C LEU A 15 17.86 18.13 -25.38
N LEU A 16 16.66 17.94 -25.91
CA LEU A 16 16.35 16.80 -26.77
C LEU A 16 16.97 16.94 -28.17
N SER A 17 17.09 18.15 -28.71
CA SER A 17 17.84 18.41 -29.95
C SER A 17 19.31 18.01 -29.82
N GLY A 18 19.93 18.24 -28.65
CA GLY A 18 21.28 17.73 -28.35
C GLY A 18 21.35 16.20 -28.41
N VAL A 19 20.32 15.52 -27.89
CA VAL A 19 20.22 14.04 -27.97
C VAL A 19 20.01 13.56 -29.41
N CYS A 20 19.20 14.27 -30.21
CA CYS A 20 19.01 13.95 -31.64
C CYS A 20 20.28 14.08 -32.47
N LEU A 21 21.06 15.15 -32.24
CA LEU A 21 22.34 15.36 -32.90
C LEU A 21 23.31 14.24 -32.53
N LEU A 22 23.40 13.90 -31.24
CA LEU A 22 24.22 12.79 -30.77
C LEU A 22 23.80 11.45 -31.40
N ALA A 23 22.50 11.18 -31.51
CA ALA A 23 21.98 9.98 -32.18
C ALA A 23 22.35 9.93 -33.67
N TYR A 24 22.26 11.05 -34.39
CA TYR A 24 22.68 11.14 -35.79
C TYR A 24 24.17 10.81 -35.95
N PHE A 25 25.03 11.39 -35.11
CA PHE A 25 26.47 11.10 -35.14
C PHE A 25 26.83 9.65 -34.77
N ILE A 26 26.08 9.01 -33.86
CA ILE A 26 26.32 7.63 -33.44
C ILE A 26 25.87 6.62 -34.51
N PHE A 27 24.71 6.85 -35.14
CA PHE A 27 24.09 5.85 -35.99
C PHE A 27 24.37 6.01 -37.49
N GLY A 28 24.79 7.18 -37.97
CA GLY A 28 25.21 7.43 -39.36
C GLY A 28 24.06 7.91 -40.25
N ASP A 29 23.93 7.38 -41.47
CA ASP A 29 22.86 7.74 -42.42
C ASP A 29 21.61 6.83 -42.26
N PRO A 30 20.58 7.25 -41.49
CA PRO A 30 19.37 6.45 -41.30
C PRO A 30 18.48 6.42 -42.54
N PHE A 31 18.50 7.46 -43.38
CA PHE A 31 17.58 7.58 -44.52
C PHE A 31 17.96 6.66 -45.66
N GLY A 32 19.27 6.48 -45.92
CA GLY A 32 19.75 5.47 -46.87
C GLY A 32 19.33 4.04 -46.52
N ARG A 33 19.37 3.68 -45.22
CA ARG A 33 18.93 2.37 -44.73
C ARG A 33 17.42 2.16 -44.88
N ILE A 34 16.63 3.16 -44.49
CA ILE A 34 15.17 3.14 -44.65
C ILE A 34 14.77 3.02 -46.12
N GLY A 35 15.47 3.71 -47.03
CA GLY A 35 15.23 3.59 -48.47
C GLY A 35 15.44 2.15 -48.99
N LYS A 36 16.50 1.47 -48.54
CA LYS A 36 16.76 0.07 -48.89
C LYS A 36 15.73 -0.89 -48.31
N ALA A 37 15.39 -0.74 -47.02
CA ALA A 37 14.36 -1.55 -46.37
C ALA A 37 12.96 -1.32 -46.96
N GLY A 38 12.62 -0.08 -47.33
CA GLY A 38 11.38 0.26 -48.01
C GLY A 38 11.30 -0.35 -49.41
N ALA A 39 12.42 -0.36 -50.16
CA ALA A 39 12.49 -1.04 -51.45
C ALA A 39 12.34 -2.57 -51.32
N TYR A 40 12.89 -3.16 -50.25
CA TYR A 40 12.69 -4.57 -49.92
C TYR A 40 11.22 -4.88 -49.59
N LEU A 41 10.60 -4.11 -48.68
CA LEU A 41 9.17 -4.21 -48.36
C LEU A 41 8.29 -4.13 -49.61
N TRP A 42 8.53 -3.15 -50.49
CA TRP A 42 7.78 -2.99 -51.74
C TRP A 42 7.91 -4.22 -52.65
N ARG A 43 9.13 -4.76 -52.80
CA ARG A 43 9.36 -5.98 -53.57
C ARG A 43 8.64 -7.19 -52.99
N CYS A 44 8.67 -7.36 -51.66
CA CYS A 44 7.95 -8.42 -50.95
C CYS A 44 6.43 -8.30 -51.10
N LEU A 45 5.88 -7.07 -51.11
CA LEU A 45 4.45 -6.84 -51.37
C LEU A 45 4.09 -7.17 -52.82
N CYS A 46 4.93 -6.83 -53.79
CA CYS A 46 4.69 -7.21 -55.19
C CYS A 46 4.70 -8.73 -55.40
N LEU A 47 5.47 -9.49 -54.62
CA LEU A 47 5.48 -10.97 -54.68
C LEU A 47 4.14 -11.60 -54.28
N VAL A 48 3.32 -10.92 -53.48
CA VAL A 48 1.97 -11.39 -53.13
C VAL A 48 1.08 -11.52 -54.37
N PHE A 49 1.38 -10.75 -55.43
CA PHE A 49 0.59 -10.67 -56.65
C PHE A 49 1.26 -11.32 -57.87
N ALA A 50 2.42 -11.98 -57.71
CA ALA A 50 3.18 -12.58 -58.80
C ALA A 50 3.26 -14.10 -58.67
N GLU A 51 2.94 -14.83 -59.75
CA GLU A 51 2.91 -16.31 -59.78
C GLU A 51 4.33 -16.94 -59.86
N ASP A 52 5.32 -16.21 -60.40
CA ASP A 52 6.72 -16.65 -60.50
C ASP A 52 7.63 -15.85 -59.55
N ALA A 53 7.80 -16.33 -58.32
CA ALA A 53 8.61 -15.65 -57.31
C ALA A 53 10.06 -16.19 -57.28
N LYS A 54 11.03 -15.37 -57.71
CA LYS A 54 12.45 -15.57 -57.34
C LYS A 54 12.64 -15.24 -55.85
N GLN A 55 13.44 -16.03 -55.15
CA GLN A 55 13.78 -15.81 -53.74
C GLN A 55 14.41 -14.42 -53.53
N ILE A 56 13.89 -13.64 -52.58
CA ILE A 56 14.39 -12.29 -52.27
C ILE A 56 15.03 -12.30 -50.90
N ASP A 57 16.34 -12.07 -50.86
CA ASP A 57 17.09 -11.95 -49.61
C ASP A 57 16.96 -10.53 -49.01
N PRO A 58 16.95 -10.38 -47.67
CA PRO A 58 16.87 -9.07 -47.02
C PRO A 58 18.09 -8.19 -47.36
N PRO A 59 17.93 -6.86 -47.42
CA PRO A 59 18.97 -5.94 -47.86
C PRO A 59 20.20 -5.97 -46.95
N THR A 60 20.01 -6.19 -45.65
CA THR A 60 21.11 -6.37 -44.70
C THR A 60 21.94 -7.63 -44.98
N PHE A 61 21.32 -8.67 -45.55
CA PHE A 61 21.99 -9.91 -45.97
C PHE A 61 22.67 -9.76 -47.33
N GLN A 62 22.13 -8.92 -48.24
CA GLN A 62 22.71 -8.64 -49.56
C GLN A 62 23.88 -7.63 -49.54
N ASP A 63 23.79 -6.57 -48.72
CA ASP A 63 24.88 -5.60 -48.54
C ASP A 63 26.08 -6.20 -47.76
N GLY A 64 25.82 -7.24 -46.97
CA GLY A 64 26.84 -8.01 -46.26
C GLY A 64 27.47 -9.08 -47.16
N GLY A 65 28.28 -8.65 -48.14
CA GLY A 65 29.10 -9.53 -48.98
C GLY A 65 30.03 -10.49 -48.23
N ASP A 66 30.05 -10.43 -46.90
CA ASP A 66 30.48 -11.52 -46.06
C ASP A 66 29.87 -11.35 -44.65
N MET A 67 29.07 -12.33 -44.21
CA MET A 67 28.99 -12.67 -42.78
C MET A 67 30.38 -13.08 -42.24
N GLY A 68 31.45 -12.97 -43.03
CA GLY A 68 32.86 -13.04 -42.69
C GLY A 68 33.32 -12.14 -41.54
N TRP A 69 32.55 -11.16 -41.06
CA TRP A 69 32.85 -10.52 -39.76
C TRP A 69 32.30 -11.32 -38.56
N MET A 70 31.18 -12.03 -38.70
CA MET A 70 30.64 -12.97 -37.69
C MET A 70 31.40 -14.31 -37.72
N LEU A 71 31.60 -14.87 -38.91
CA LEU A 71 32.48 -16.02 -39.17
C LEU A 71 33.94 -15.68 -38.87
N GLY A 72 34.37 -14.45 -39.16
CA GLY A 72 35.65 -13.88 -38.77
C GLY A 72 35.78 -13.69 -37.27
N TYR A 73 34.72 -13.33 -36.53
CA TYR A 73 34.77 -13.26 -35.07
C TYR A 73 34.83 -14.67 -34.45
N ALA A 74 34.07 -15.63 -34.99
CA ALA A 74 34.12 -17.03 -34.56
C ALA A 74 35.47 -17.69 -34.91
N SER A 75 36.00 -17.45 -36.11
CA SER A 75 37.30 -17.96 -36.56
C SER A 75 38.45 -17.21 -35.92
N SER A 76 38.35 -15.89 -35.68
CA SER A 76 39.35 -15.10 -34.94
C SER A 76 39.32 -15.41 -33.45
N PHE A 77 38.18 -15.75 -32.85
CA PHE A 77 38.12 -16.22 -31.47
C PHE A 77 38.77 -17.59 -31.32
N LEU A 78 38.46 -18.54 -32.22
CA LEU A 78 39.12 -19.86 -32.25
C LEU A 78 40.60 -19.77 -32.65
N TYR A 79 40.96 -18.88 -33.58
CA TYR A 79 42.34 -18.63 -33.99
C TYR A 79 43.11 -17.82 -32.95
N SER A 80 42.49 -16.93 -32.17
CA SER A 80 43.13 -16.25 -31.04
C SER A 80 43.22 -17.15 -29.80
N LEU A 81 42.31 -18.11 -29.63
CA LEU A 81 42.48 -19.22 -28.69
C LEU A 81 43.62 -20.14 -29.11
N TYR A 82 43.66 -20.54 -30.38
CA TYR A 82 44.70 -21.43 -30.92
C TYR A 82 46.06 -20.73 -31.02
N ALA A 83 46.12 -19.50 -31.50
CA ALA A 83 47.33 -18.67 -31.52
C ALA A 83 47.73 -18.26 -30.12
N GLY A 84 46.80 -17.99 -29.20
CA GLY A 84 47.09 -17.80 -27.78
C GLY A 84 47.72 -19.06 -27.17
N PHE A 85 47.21 -20.24 -27.50
CA PHE A 85 47.72 -21.54 -27.07
C PHE A 85 49.09 -21.88 -27.71
N ALA A 86 49.27 -21.63 -29.00
CA ALA A 86 50.53 -21.82 -29.71
C ALA A 86 51.59 -20.77 -29.29
N PHE A 87 51.16 -19.54 -29.00
CA PHE A 87 52.02 -18.48 -28.50
C PHE A 87 52.52 -18.80 -27.10
N THR A 88 51.69 -19.33 -26.18
CA THR A 88 52.11 -19.77 -24.84
C THR A 88 53.24 -20.79 -24.83
N PHE A 89 53.41 -21.59 -25.89
CA PHE A 89 54.51 -22.56 -26.02
C PHE A 89 55.64 -22.10 -26.96
N SER A 90 55.61 -20.86 -27.44
CA SER A 90 56.65 -20.28 -28.29
C SER A 90 57.64 -19.42 -27.47
N ALA A 91 58.87 -19.26 -27.96
CA ALA A 91 59.86 -18.37 -27.33
C ALA A 91 59.37 -16.90 -27.21
N GLY A 92 58.51 -16.46 -28.14
CA GLY A 92 57.86 -15.14 -28.10
C GLY A 92 56.80 -15.02 -27.00
N GLY A 93 56.03 -16.08 -26.74
CA GLY A 93 55.06 -16.07 -25.64
C GLY A 93 55.69 -16.25 -24.27
N PHE A 94 56.86 -16.91 -24.17
CA PHE A 94 57.66 -16.87 -22.94
C PHE A 94 58.16 -15.45 -22.65
N ALA A 95 58.65 -14.73 -23.66
CA ALA A 95 59.07 -13.32 -23.49
C ALA A 95 57.89 -12.39 -23.15
N TRP A 96 56.72 -12.61 -23.76
CA TRP A 96 55.50 -11.87 -23.41
C TRP A 96 54.98 -12.22 -22.01
N ALA A 97 54.97 -13.50 -21.61
CA ALA A 97 54.60 -13.91 -20.26
C ALA A 97 55.59 -13.42 -19.20
N LEU A 98 56.89 -13.30 -19.52
CA LEU A 98 57.88 -12.68 -18.65
C LEU A 98 57.63 -11.17 -18.53
N LYS A 99 57.30 -10.48 -19.63
CA LYS A 99 56.95 -9.05 -19.62
C LYS A 99 55.65 -8.80 -18.86
N GLU A 100 54.61 -9.57 -19.12
CA GLU A 100 53.32 -9.46 -18.45
C GLU A 100 53.41 -9.91 -16.99
N GLY A 101 54.27 -10.89 -16.70
CA GLY A 101 54.70 -11.28 -15.35
C GLY A 101 55.40 -10.14 -14.62
N LEU A 102 56.28 -9.39 -15.29
CA LEU A 102 56.91 -8.19 -14.73
C LEU A 102 55.91 -7.05 -14.52
N GLU A 103 54.92 -6.88 -15.41
CA GLU A 103 53.83 -5.90 -15.25
C GLU A 103 52.85 -6.28 -14.14
N THR A 104 52.51 -7.57 -14.00
CA THR A 104 51.74 -8.07 -12.85
C THR A 104 52.56 -7.96 -11.56
N MET A 105 53.85 -8.25 -11.56
CA MET A 105 54.74 -8.03 -10.40
C MET A 105 54.81 -6.56 -10.02
N LYS A 106 54.83 -5.64 -10.99
CA LYS A 106 54.74 -4.19 -10.73
C LYS A 106 53.39 -3.81 -10.13
N THR A 107 52.30 -4.39 -10.62
CA THR A 107 50.95 -4.15 -10.10
C THR A 107 50.79 -4.71 -8.68
N VAL A 108 51.31 -5.92 -8.43
CA VAL A 108 51.37 -6.54 -7.10
C VAL A 108 52.24 -5.72 -6.16
N PHE A 109 53.40 -5.24 -6.59
CA PHE A 109 54.25 -4.34 -5.79
C PHE A 109 53.55 -3.01 -5.48
N GLN A 110 52.86 -2.41 -6.46
CA GLN A 110 52.03 -1.22 -6.23
C GLN A 110 50.92 -1.48 -5.21
N ILE A 111 50.25 -2.64 -5.27
CA ILE A 111 49.26 -3.06 -4.28
C ILE A 111 49.92 -3.28 -2.91
N MET A 112 51.08 -3.95 -2.84
CA MET A 112 51.82 -4.21 -1.60
C MET A 112 52.33 -2.95 -0.92
N VAL A 113 52.63 -1.89 -1.68
CA VAL A 113 52.99 -0.56 -1.12
C VAL A 113 51.74 0.26 -0.78
N ALA A 114 50.70 0.21 -1.62
CA ALA A 114 49.48 0.98 -1.41
C ALA A 114 48.65 0.44 -0.22
N LEU A 115 48.65 -0.87 0.03
CA LEU A 115 47.81 -1.50 1.04
C LEU A 115 48.22 -1.14 2.49
N PRO A 116 49.51 -1.11 2.87
CA PRO A 116 49.96 -0.58 4.16
C PRO A 116 49.65 0.92 4.33
N ILE A 117 49.81 1.72 3.28
CA ILE A 117 49.50 3.17 3.31
C ILE A 117 47.99 3.38 3.49
N ALA A 118 47.17 2.60 2.79
CA ALA A 118 45.72 2.60 2.95
C ALA A 118 45.30 2.16 4.36
N PHE A 119 45.94 1.13 4.92
CA PHE A 119 45.65 0.67 6.28
C PHE A 119 46.03 1.73 7.32
N LEU A 120 47.22 2.34 7.19
CA LEU A 120 47.72 3.36 8.12
C LEU A 120 46.88 4.64 8.04
N SER A 121 46.45 5.04 6.84
CA SER A 121 45.52 6.17 6.66
C SER A 121 44.13 5.89 7.23
N LEU A 122 43.57 4.69 7.03
CA LEU A 122 42.31 4.28 7.66
C LEU A 122 42.41 4.24 9.19
N PHE A 123 43.53 3.76 9.72
CA PHE A 123 43.80 3.77 11.16
C PHE A 123 43.86 5.19 11.71
N LEU A 124 44.59 6.09 11.05
CA LEU A 124 44.69 7.50 11.46
C LEU A 124 43.34 8.21 11.40
N ILE A 125 42.56 8.00 10.34
CA ILE A 125 41.20 8.54 10.21
C ILE A 125 40.31 8.02 11.34
N LYS A 126 40.37 6.71 11.64
CA LYS A 126 39.63 6.11 12.73
C LYS A 126 40.04 6.72 14.07
N TRP A 127 41.34 6.82 14.33
CA TRP A 127 41.87 7.41 15.56
C TRP A 127 41.38 8.86 15.72
N LEU A 128 41.53 9.70 14.69
CA LEU A 128 41.07 11.09 14.70
C LEU A 128 39.56 11.22 14.90
N LEU A 129 38.75 10.35 14.29
CA LEU A 129 37.29 10.44 14.37
C LEU A 129 36.74 9.99 15.74
N PHE A 130 37.40 9.04 16.40
CA PHE A 130 36.90 8.42 17.63
C PHE A 130 37.69 8.77 18.89
N SER A 131 38.80 9.51 18.78
CA SER A 131 39.48 10.11 19.92
C SER A 131 38.53 11.10 20.59
N GLY A 132 38.14 10.84 21.84
CA GLY A 132 37.32 11.75 22.62
C GLY A 132 38.04 13.08 22.87
N SER A 133 37.31 14.19 22.85
CA SER A 133 37.76 15.48 23.36
C SER A 133 37.02 15.81 24.65
N ASP A 134 37.73 16.38 25.64
CA ASP A 134 37.09 16.83 26.90
C ASP A 134 36.19 18.06 26.70
N GLU A 135 36.37 18.80 25.60
CA GLU A 135 35.51 19.92 25.22
C GLU A 135 34.31 19.45 24.39
N GLU A 136 33.09 19.82 24.84
CA GLU A 136 31.86 19.58 24.11
C GLU A 136 31.71 20.57 22.93
N ILE A 137 31.85 20.07 21.71
CA ILE A 137 31.64 20.89 20.51
C ILE A 137 30.15 20.97 20.21
N THR A 138 29.51 22.10 20.57
CA THR A 138 28.08 22.35 20.30
C THR A 138 27.81 23.01 18.95
N ALA A 139 28.80 23.73 18.40
CA ALA A 139 28.66 24.45 17.15
C ALA A 139 28.85 23.56 15.91
N ASP A 140 28.10 23.84 14.84
CA ASP A 140 28.27 23.19 13.54
C ASP A 140 29.63 23.55 12.90
N SER A 141 30.20 22.63 12.13
CA SER A 141 31.44 22.91 11.40
C SER A 141 31.24 24.02 10.35
N ARG A 142 32.26 24.85 10.15
CA ARG A 142 32.23 25.98 9.17
C ARG A 142 31.82 25.53 7.77
N LEU A 143 32.27 24.34 7.36
CA LEU A 143 31.92 23.75 6.07
C LEU A 143 30.43 23.40 5.98
N VAL A 144 29.84 22.85 7.05
CA VAL A 144 28.39 22.56 7.10
C VAL A 144 27.58 23.84 7.03
N ALA A 145 28.01 24.90 7.73
CA ALA A 145 27.37 26.21 7.66
C ALA A 145 27.43 26.82 6.24
N ALA A 146 28.58 26.72 5.58
CA ALA A 146 28.78 27.19 4.19
C ALA A 146 27.92 26.41 3.20
N ILE A 147 27.91 25.07 3.28
CA ILE A 147 27.07 24.18 2.48
C ILE A 147 25.59 24.52 2.70
N SER A 148 25.15 24.66 3.95
CA SER A 148 23.76 25.01 4.28
C SER A 148 23.34 26.38 3.72
N LYS A 149 24.27 27.35 3.67
CA LYS A 149 24.05 28.66 3.04
C LYS A 149 23.95 28.54 1.52
N ALA A 150 24.82 27.75 0.89
CA ALA A 150 24.77 27.46 -0.55
C ALA A 150 23.47 26.73 -0.93
N TRP A 151 23.04 25.73 -0.14
CA TRP A 151 21.79 25.01 -0.31
C TRP A 151 20.57 25.94 -0.23
N ARG A 152 20.55 26.90 0.70
CA ARG A 152 19.49 27.93 0.77
C ARG A 152 19.47 28.81 -0.49
N LYS A 153 20.62 29.19 -1.01
CA LYS A 153 20.74 29.95 -2.28
C LYS A 153 20.35 29.13 -3.52
N ALA A 154 20.53 27.81 -3.49
CA ALA A 154 20.14 26.89 -4.57
C ALA A 154 18.65 26.48 -4.54
N LYS A 155 17.91 26.79 -3.45
CA LYS A 155 16.47 26.54 -3.32
C LYS A 155 15.63 27.05 -4.51
N PRO A 156 15.80 28.29 -5.02
CA PRO A 156 15.06 28.76 -6.20
C PRO A 156 15.35 27.90 -7.45
N VAL A 157 16.60 27.52 -7.69
CA VAL A 157 16.97 26.66 -8.82
C VAL A 157 16.32 25.29 -8.70
N ARG A 158 16.37 24.66 -7.53
CA ARG A 158 15.68 23.39 -7.27
C ARG A 158 14.17 23.50 -7.47
N SER A 159 13.55 24.59 -7.02
CA SER A 159 12.12 24.83 -7.23
C SER A 159 11.77 25.02 -8.71
N ALA A 160 12.66 25.65 -9.49
CA ALA A 160 12.50 25.79 -10.93
C ALA A 160 12.64 24.45 -11.65
N ILE A 161 13.62 23.61 -11.27
CA ILE A 161 13.78 22.24 -11.79
C ILE A 161 12.59 21.37 -11.43
N ALA A 162 12.11 21.43 -10.18
CA ALA A 162 10.92 20.69 -9.76
C ALA A 162 9.68 21.12 -10.54
N GLY A 163 9.51 22.43 -10.78
CA GLY A 163 8.45 22.99 -11.61
C GLY A 163 8.56 22.61 -13.09
N PHE A 164 9.79 22.49 -13.63
CA PHE A 164 10.03 21.98 -14.98
C PHE A 164 9.66 20.50 -15.09
N LEU A 165 10.11 19.67 -14.12
CA LEU A 165 9.81 18.23 -14.09
C LEU A 165 8.32 17.94 -13.89
N SER A 166 7.61 18.75 -13.09
CA SER A 166 6.16 18.61 -12.95
C SER A 166 5.45 19.00 -14.24
N TRP A 167 5.84 20.10 -14.88
CA TRP A 167 5.32 20.51 -16.19
C TRP A 167 5.58 19.47 -17.30
N ALA A 168 6.78 18.89 -17.34
CA ALA A 168 7.13 17.86 -18.32
C ALA A 168 6.27 16.59 -18.19
N LYS A 169 5.81 16.27 -16.97
CA LYS A 169 4.93 15.13 -16.71
C LYS A 169 3.46 15.39 -17.03
N SER A 170 2.96 16.59 -16.75
CA SER A 170 1.53 16.90 -16.87
C SER A 170 1.14 17.48 -18.23
N SER A 171 2.04 18.20 -18.89
CA SER A 171 1.69 18.91 -20.12
C SER A 171 1.52 17.98 -21.33
N ARG A 172 0.50 18.25 -22.13
CA ARG A 172 0.30 17.57 -23.43
C ARG A 172 1.43 17.90 -24.41
N LEU A 173 1.91 19.14 -24.39
CA LEU A 173 2.98 19.62 -25.26
C LEU A 173 4.32 18.91 -24.98
N ALA A 174 4.71 18.70 -23.72
CA ALA A 174 5.93 17.94 -23.42
C ALA A 174 5.81 16.47 -23.86
N ARG A 175 4.63 15.84 -23.70
CA ARG A 175 4.39 14.48 -24.22
C ARG A 175 4.52 14.42 -25.74
N LEU A 176 3.98 15.41 -26.46
CA LEU A 176 4.07 15.47 -27.91
C LEU A 176 5.51 15.70 -28.39
N ILE A 177 6.24 16.64 -27.76
CA ILE A 177 7.67 16.84 -27.99
C ILE A 177 8.42 15.52 -27.77
N PHE A 178 8.23 14.86 -26.62
CA PHE A 178 8.87 13.58 -26.32
C PHE A 178 8.56 12.50 -27.37
N LEU A 179 7.31 12.40 -27.84
CA LEU A 179 6.92 11.45 -28.88
C LEU A 179 7.64 11.73 -30.22
N CYS A 180 7.74 12.99 -30.64
CA CYS A 180 8.49 13.37 -31.84
C CYS A 180 9.97 12.99 -31.71
N PHE A 181 10.56 13.22 -30.53
CA PHE A 181 11.95 12.85 -30.25
C PHE A 181 12.16 11.33 -30.19
N ALA A 182 11.23 10.59 -29.60
CA ALA A 182 11.25 9.12 -29.58
C ALA A 182 11.11 8.54 -31.00
N ALA A 183 10.23 9.12 -31.83
CA ALA A 183 10.09 8.76 -33.23
C ALA A 183 11.40 9.04 -34.00
N TRP A 184 12.07 10.17 -33.74
CA TRP A 184 13.38 10.44 -34.33
C TRP A 184 14.43 9.42 -33.90
N ILE A 185 14.51 9.07 -32.61
CA ILE A 185 15.47 8.05 -32.14
C ILE A 185 15.16 6.69 -32.77
N PHE A 186 13.88 6.34 -32.96
CA PHE A 186 13.46 5.13 -33.66
C PHE A 186 13.91 5.10 -35.13
N VAL A 187 13.84 6.25 -35.81
CA VAL A 187 14.37 6.44 -37.18
C VAL A 187 15.90 6.38 -37.19
N ALA A 188 16.56 7.19 -36.36
CA ALA A 188 18.01 7.36 -36.31
C ALA A 188 18.73 6.06 -35.92
N SER A 189 18.17 5.27 -34.99
CA SER A 189 18.76 3.99 -34.57
C SER A 189 18.68 2.89 -35.63
N GLY A 190 17.89 3.06 -36.70
CA GLY A 190 17.66 2.02 -37.70
C GLY A 190 16.58 1.00 -37.32
N LEU A 191 15.91 1.17 -36.18
CA LEU A 191 14.79 0.31 -35.77
C LEU A 191 13.61 0.38 -36.75
N LEU A 192 13.38 1.54 -37.39
CA LEU A 192 12.38 1.65 -38.46
C LEU A 192 12.75 0.79 -39.69
N SER A 193 14.02 0.78 -40.08
CA SER A 193 14.52 -0.06 -41.18
C SER A 193 14.28 -1.54 -40.88
N MET A 194 14.66 -1.97 -39.68
CA MET A 194 14.44 -3.33 -39.17
C MET A 194 12.95 -3.72 -39.14
N ALA A 195 12.08 -2.79 -38.73
CA ALA A 195 10.63 -3.03 -38.72
C ALA A 195 10.06 -3.17 -40.14
N LEU A 196 10.52 -2.36 -41.10
CA LEU A 196 10.10 -2.46 -42.50
C LEU A 196 10.56 -3.78 -43.13
N GLU A 197 11.77 -4.25 -42.83
CA GLU A 197 12.26 -5.57 -43.25
C GLU A 197 11.41 -6.71 -42.64
N ALA A 198 11.14 -6.68 -41.33
CA ALA A 198 10.31 -7.69 -40.67
C ALA A 198 8.87 -7.74 -41.21
N ILE A 199 8.27 -6.58 -41.51
CA ILE A 199 6.95 -6.50 -42.14
C ILE A 199 6.99 -7.06 -43.56
N GLY A 200 8.02 -6.72 -44.34
CA GLY A 200 8.21 -7.24 -45.70
C GLY A 200 8.34 -8.75 -45.70
N PHE A 201 9.14 -9.30 -44.79
CA PHE A 201 9.26 -10.74 -44.59
C PHE A 201 7.93 -11.37 -44.19
N TYR A 202 7.18 -10.80 -43.24
CA TYR A 202 5.89 -11.35 -42.81
C TYR A 202 4.93 -11.52 -43.99
N PHE A 203 4.81 -10.51 -44.86
CA PHE A 203 3.97 -10.60 -46.06
C PHE A 203 4.51 -11.61 -47.08
N ALA A 204 5.82 -11.63 -47.34
CA ALA A 204 6.40 -12.61 -48.27
C ALA A 204 6.26 -14.06 -47.76
N PHE A 205 6.44 -14.30 -46.46
CA PHE A 205 6.36 -15.62 -45.83
C PHE A 205 4.92 -16.15 -45.74
N CYS A 206 3.95 -15.31 -45.36
CA CYS A 206 2.56 -15.73 -45.21
C CYS A 206 1.83 -15.93 -46.55
N PHE A 207 2.24 -15.22 -47.61
CA PHE A 207 1.47 -15.17 -48.86
C PHE A 207 2.22 -15.70 -50.09
N SER A 208 3.51 -16.08 -49.98
CA SER A 208 4.28 -16.70 -51.07
C SER A 208 5.00 -17.96 -50.59
N ALA A 209 4.68 -19.11 -51.20
CA ALA A 209 5.23 -20.42 -50.80
C ALA A 209 6.75 -20.59 -51.10
N CYS A 210 7.36 -19.70 -51.89
CA CYS A 210 8.77 -19.77 -52.31
C CYS A 210 9.57 -18.47 -52.09
N GLY A 211 8.99 -17.42 -51.49
CA GLY A 211 9.54 -16.07 -51.57
C GLY A 211 10.64 -15.69 -50.56
N ALA A 212 10.68 -16.30 -49.37
CA ALA A 212 11.53 -15.86 -48.27
C ALA A 212 12.05 -17.01 -47.38
N ASP A 213 13.33 -16.96 -47.00
CA ASP A 213 13.96 -17.91 -46.09
C ASP A 213 13.89 -17.40 -44.63
N PRO A 214 13.17 -18.08 -43.72
CA PRO A 214 13.01 -17.63 -42.34
C PRO A 214 14.33 -17.56 -41.57
N LEU A 215 15.32 -18.41 -41.88
CA LEU A 215 16.60 -18.41 -41.18
C LEU A 215 17.42 -17.18 -41.54
N LYS A 216 17.48 -16.80 -42.82
CA LYS A 216 18.20 -15.60 -43.27
C LYS A 216 17.59 -14.33 -42.69
N GLU A 217 16.26 -14.26 -42.57
CA GLU A 217 15.59 -13.11 -41.97
C GLU A 217 15.86 -13.00 -40.47
N ILE A 218 15.76 -14.11 -39.72
CA ILE A 218 16.06 -14.13 -38.29
C ILE A 218 17.51 -13.69 -38.04
N VAL A 219 18.44 -14.17 -38.86
CA VAL A 219 19.86 -13.79 -38.80
C VAL A 219 20.06 -12.32 -39.16
N SER A 220 19.39 -11.81 -40.20
CA SER A 220 19.41 -10.39 -40.58
C SER A 220 18.93 -9.48 -39.44
N LEU A 221 17.75 -9.77 -38.87
CA LEU A 221 17.18 -9.01 -37.77
C LEU A 221 18.08 -9.06 -36.52
N PHE A 222 18.66 -10.22 -36.21
CA PHE A 222 19.61 -10.38 -35.11
C PHE A 222 20.91 -9.58 -35.34
N ALA A 223 21.45 -9.60 -36.56
CA ALA A 223 22.64 -8.83 -36.93
C ALA A 223 22.40 -7.31 -36.83
N GLN A 224 21.22 -6.83 -37.26
CA GLN A 224 20.82 -5.42 -37.10
C GLN A 224 20.71 -5.02 -35.63
N LEU A 225 20.06 -5.86 -34.81
CA LEU A 225 19.93 -5.63 -33.37
C LEU A 225 21.31 -5.60 -32.68
N LEU A 226 22.20 -6.53 -33.04
CA LEU A 226 23.56 -6.60 -32.52
C LEU A 226 24.38 -5.38 -32.94
N ALA A 227 24.26 -4.92 -34.19
CA ALA A 227 24.94 -3.71 -34.67
C ALA A 227 24.47 -2.45 -33.93
N ILE A 228 23.16 -2.33 -33.65
CA ILE A 228 22.60 -1.24 -32.84
C ILE A 228 23.15 -1.32 -31.40
N ALA A 229 23.17 -2.51 -30.80
CA ALA A 229 23.71 -2.76 -29.47
C ALA A 229 25.21 -2.40 -29.36
N MET A 230 26.02 -2.81 -30.34
CA MET A 230 27.45 -2.50 -30.35
C MET A 230 27.73 -0.99 -30.44
N LYS A 231 26.94 -0.24 -31.21
CA LYS A 231 27.07 1.23 -31.32
C LYS A 231 26.70 1.97 -30.03
N LEU A 232 25.81 1.43 -29.22
CA LEU A 232 25.39 2.01 -27.94
C LEU A 232 26.40 1.79 -26.81
N GLY A 233 27.25 0.76 -26.93
CA GLY A 233 28.27 0.41 -25.95
C GLY A 233 27.74 -0.35 -24.72
N TRP A 234 28.64 -1.11 -24.07
CA TRP A 234 28.29 -1.96 -22.93
C TRP A 234 27.72 -1.23 -21.69
N PRO A 235 28.11 0.03 -21.35
CA PRO A 235 27.54 0.72 -20.20
C PRO A 235 26.06 1.09 -20.42
N PHE A 236 25.70 1.47 -21.65
CA PHE A 236 24.30 1.77 -21.97
C PHE A 236 23.44 0.52 -21.95
N LEU A 237 23.94 -0.59 -22.53
CA LEU A 237 23.24 -1.87 -22.54
C LEU A 237 23.05 -2.44 -21.13
N SER A 238 24.04 -2.30 -20.24
CA SER A 238 23.91 -2.76 -18.85
C SER A 238 22.87 -1.93 -18.07
N LEU A 239 22.84 -0.61 -18.27
CA LEU A 239 21.81 0.26 -17.69
C LEU A 239 20.41 -0.05 -18.24
N LEU A 240 20.29 -0.27 -19.55
CA LEU A 240 19.03 -0.64 -20.19
C LEU A 240 18.54 -2.01 -19.69
N GLY A 241 19.45 -2.99 -19.62
CA GLY A 241 19.17 -4.33 -19.08
C GLY A 241 18.71 -4.27 -17.62
N ALA A 242 19.41 -3.50 -16.77
CA ALA A 242 19.00 -3.28 -15.39
C ALA A 242 17.63 -2.58 -15.28
N PHE A 243 17.36 -1.60 -16.14
CA PHE A 243 16.06 -0.91 -16.19
C PHE A 243 14.92 -1.84 -16.61
N LEU A 244 15.13 -2.66 -17.65
CA LEU A 244 14.16 -3.63 -18.14
C LEU A 244 13.92 -4.72 -17.09
N ALA A 245 14.98 -5.28 -16.51
CA ALA A 245 14.88 -6.26 -15.42
C ALA A 245 14.10 -5.67 -14.23
N TRP A 246 14.41 -4.43 -13.82
CA TRP A 246 13.66 -3.72 -12.80
C TRP A 246 12.17 -3.59 -13.15
N ARG A 247 11.85 -3.23 -14.40
CA ARG A 247 10.45 -3.08 -14.86
C ARG A 247 9.71 -4.42 -14.85
N LEU A 248 10.36 -5.51 -15.25
CA LEU A 248 9.80 -6.86 -15.22
C LEU A 248 9.57 -7.34 -13.79
N CYS A 249 10.57 -7.20 -12.91
CA CYS A 249 10.46 -7.51 -11.48
C CYS A 249 9.31 -6.74 -10.82
N ARG A 250 9.22 -5.43 -11.10
CA ARG A 250 8.13 -4.59 -10.60
C ARG A 250 6.76 -5.05 -11.10
N ARG A 251 6.63 -5.35 -12.40
CA ARG A 251 5.36 -5.82 -12.97
C ARG A 251 4.92 -7.14 -12.35
N SER A 252 5.85 -8.08 -12.18
CA SER A 252 5.58 -9.36 -11.53
C SER A 252 5.10 -9.18 -10.08
N ALA A 253 5.79 -8.33 -9.31
CA ALA A 253 5.43 -8.02 -7.93
C ALA A 253 4.02 -7.39 -7.82
N LEU A 254 3.71 -6.41 -8.68
CA LEU A 254 2.38 -5.78 -8.71
C LEU A 254 1.30 -6.78 -9.09
N ASN A 255 1.51 -7.62 -10.11
CA ASN A 255 0.54 -8.65 -10.49
C ASN A 255 0.29 -9.64 -9.35
N ARG A 256 1.32 -10.00 -8.58
CA ARG A 256 1.16 -10.85 -7.39
C ARG A 256 0.30 -10.18 -6.32
N LEU A 257 0.55 -8.91 -6.02
CA LEU A 257 -0.25 -8.15 -5.03
C LEU A 257 -1.70 -7.93 -5.51
N LYS A 258 -1.91 -7.70 -6.80
CA LYS A 258 -3.27 -7.60 -7.38
C LYS A 258 -4.06 -8.89 -7.21
N ARG A 259 -3.43 -10.05 -7.43
CA ARG A 259 -4.07 -11.35 -7.16
C ARG A 259 -4.40 -11.55 -5.68
N MET A 260 -3.50 -11.17 -4.78
CA MET A 260 -3.75 -11.21 -3.33
C MET A 260 -4.89 -10.28 -2.90
N GLN A 261 -4.95 -9.08 -3.49
CA GLN A 261 -6.03 -8.14 -3.25
C GLN A 261 -7.38 -8.69 -3.77
N GLY A 262 -7.40 -9.32 -4.94
CA GLY A 262 -8.60 -10.01 -5.44
C GLY A 262 -9.06 -11.14 -4.50
N ALA A 263 -8.14 -11.92 -3.95
CA ALA A 263 -8.49 -12.93 -2.93
C ALA A 263 -9.06 -12.31 -1.64
N ASN A 264 -8.56 -11.13 -1.22
CA ASN A 264 -9.12 -10.41 -0.09
C ASN A 264 -10.53 -9.87 -0.37
N GLU A 265 -10.80 -9.43 -1.60
CA GLU A 265 -12.12 -8.97 -2.05
C GLU A 265 -13.12 -10.12 -2.03
N GLU A 266 -12.74 -11.30 -2.55
CA GLU A 266 -13.58 -12.51 -2.49
C GLU A 266 -13.94 -12.89 -1.05
N VAL A 267 -12.99 -12.79 -0.11
CA VAL A 267 -13.25 -13.02 1.32
C VAL A 267 -14.24 -11.97 1.86
N ALA A 268 -14.05 -10.68 1.56
CA ALA A 268 -14.92 -9.62 2.05
C ALA A 268 -16.35 -9.74 1.50
N ASP A 269 -16.51 -10.00 0.21
CA ASP A 269 -17.80 -10.16 -0.46
C ASP A 269 -18.54 -11.42 0.01
N GLY A 270 -17.80 -12.47 0.38
CA GLY A 270 -18.35 -13.70 0.96
C GLY A 270 -18.88 -13.55 2.38
N LEU A 271 -18.61 -12.44 3.07
CA LEU A 271 -19.14 -12.20 4.42
C LEU A 271 -20.63 -11.87 4.40
N SER A 272 -21.34 -12.33 5.42
CA SER A 272 -22.75 -12.09 5.65
C SER A 272 -22.99 -10.68 6.22
N VAL A 273 -24.17 -10.40 6.79
CA VAL A 273 -24.50 -9.03 7.25
C VAL A 273 -23.75 -8.66 8.51
N CYS A 274 -23.59 -9.59 9.45
CA CYS A 274 -22.92 -9.35 10.73
C CYS A 274 -21.76 -10.34 10.93
N THR A 275 -20.54 -9.83 11.07
CA THR A 275 -19.32 -10.63 11.21
C THR A 275 -18.54 -10.24 12.46
N ALA A 276 -18.23 -11.23 13.30
CA ALA A 276 -17.34 -11.10 14.44
C ALA A 276 -15.92 -11.55 14.10
N ILE A 277 -14.93 -10.71 14.38
CA ILE A 277 -13.51 -10.97 14.14
C ILE A 277 -12.79 -11.11 15.50
N THR A 278 -12.19 -12.28 15.70
CA THR A 278 -11.63 -12.71 16.99
C THR A 278 -10.22 -13.29 16.83
N GLY A 279 -9.49 -13.39 17.94
CA GLY A 279 -8.08 -13.79 17.92
C GLY A 279 -7.24 -13.22 19.07
N ALA A 280 -5.99 -13.67 19.17
CA ALA A 280 -5.07 -13.25 20.22
C ALA A 280 -4.80 -11.71 20.19
N PRO A 281 -4.54 -11.07 21.34
CA PRO A 281 -4.09 -9.67 21.36
C PRO A 281 -2.82 -9.49 20.53
N GLY A 282 -2.77 -8.43 19.73
CA GLY A 282 -1.63 -8.12 18.85
C GLY A 282 -1.59 -8.87 17.51
N ILE A 283 -2.46 -9.86 17.27
CA ILE A 283 -2.43 -10.64 16.00
C ILE A 283 -2.93 -9.84 14.78
N GLY A 284 -3.69 -8.77 15.01
CA GLY A 284 -4.19 -7.87 13.95
C GLY A 284 -5.69 -7.97 13.66
N LYS A 285 -6.54 -8.20 14.66
CA LYS A 285 -8.01 -8.23 14.51
C LYS A 285 -8.58 -6.92 13.95
N THR A 286 -8.32 -5.80 14.64
CA THR A 286 -8.74 -4.47 14.20
C THR A 286 -8.16 -4.10 12.84
N LYS A 287 -6.96 -4.59 12.54
CA LYS A 287 -6.29 -4.42 11.25
C LYS A 287 -7.05 -5.13 10.14
N MET A 288 -7.45 -6.38 10.36
CA MET A 288 -8.26 -7.16 9.43
C MET A 288 -9.65 -6.53 9.25
N MET A 289 -10.32 -6.18 10.36
CA MET A 289 -11.61 -5.49 10.35
C MET A 289 -11.55 -4.20 9.53
N THR A 290 -10.56 -3.34 9.78
CA THR A 290 -10.40 -2.08 9.04
C THR A 290 -10.14 -2.32 7.55
N SER A 291 -9.31 -3.32 7.23
CA SER A 291 -9.01 -3.66 5.84
C SER A 291 -10.26 -4.15 5.10
N ILE A 292 -11.05 -5.02 5.73
CA ILE A 292 -12.32 -5.53 5.21
C ILE A 292 -13.34 -4.39 5.10
N ALA A 293 -13.43 -3.49 6.07
CA ALA A 293 -14.36 -2.36 6.02
C ALA A 293 -14.17 -1.49 4.77
N VAL A 294 -12.91 -1.25 4.37
CA VAL A 294 -12.58 -0.53 3.14
C VAL A 294 -12.94 -1.32 1.88
N ASP A 295 -12.78 -2.65 1.89
CA ASP A 295 -13.19 -3.49 0.75
C ASP A 295 -14.73 -3.55 0.62
N LEU A 296 -15.44 -3.70 1.75
CA LEU A 296 -16.90 -3.75 1.80
C LEU A 296 -17.55 -2.42 1.38
N GLU A 297 -16.96 -1.28 1.74
CA GLU A 297 -17.46 0.04 1.33
C GLU A 297 -17.47 0.17 -0.19
N ARG A 298 -16.39 -0.29 -0.84
CA ARG A 298 -16.30 -0.34 -2.29
C ARG A 298 -17.28 -1.37 -2.89
N SER A 299 -17.37 -2.56 -2.31
CA SER A 299 -18.32 -3.60 -2.73
C SER A 299 -19.77 -3.09 -2.71
N GLN A 300 -20.16 -2.35 -1.66
CA GLN A 300 -21.46 -1.70 -1.58
C GLN A 300 -21.67 -0.67 -2.70
N ARG A 301 -20.66 0.13 -3.04
CA ARG A 301 -20.75 1.04 -4.20
C ARG A 301 -20.88 0.31 -5.52
N GLU A 302 -20.15 -0.79 -5.70
CA GLU A 302 -20.24 -1.61 -6.90
C GLU A 302 -21.62 -2.27 -7.03
N ALA A 303 -22.19 -2.74 -5.91
CA ALA A 303 -23.56 -3.24 -5.84
C ALA A 303 -24.59 -2.14 -6.20
N ALA A 304 -24.47 -0.94 -5.64
CA ALA A 304 -25.31 0.20 -6.00
C ALA A 304 -25.20 0.53 -7.51
N PHE A 305 -23.98 0.56 -8.04
CA PHE A 305 -23.74 0.81 -9.46
C PHE A 305 -24.30 -0.29 -10.36
N SER A 306 -24.34 -1.54 -9.90
CA SER A 306 -24.97 -2.65 -10.61
C SER A 306 -26.50 -2.47 -10.73
N ILE A 307 -27.16 -1.99 -9.66
CA ILE A 307 -28.60 -1.69 -9.63
C ILE A 307 -28.92 -0.53 -10.58
N ILE A 308 -28.11 0.54 -10.53
CA ILE A 308 -28.18 1.69 -11.46
C ILE A 308 -28.13 1.19 -12.91
N LYS A 309 -27.11 0.39 -13.27
CA LYS A 309 -26.95 -0.17 -14.62
C LYS A 309 -28.12 -1.09 -15.03
N LYS A 310 -28.62 -1.91 -14.11
CA LYS A 310 -29.75 -2.82 -14.36
C LYS A 310 -30.98 -2.03 -14.77
N TYR A 311 -31.40 -1.04 -13.98
CA TYR A 311 -32.63 -0.30 -14.28
C TYR A 311 -32.45 0.69 -15.44
N ALA A 312 -31.27 1.30 -15.58
CA ALA A 312 -30.94 2.13 -16.75
C ALA A 312 -31.11 1.36 -18.07
N SER A 313 -30.67 0.10 -18.11
CA SER A 313 -30.78 -0.74 -19.31
C SER A 313 -32.20 -1.32 -19.51
N ALA A 314 -32.95 -1.55 -18.42
CA ALA A 314 -34.33 -2.02 -18.48
C ALA A 314 -35.30 -0.98 -19.08
N PHE A 315 -35.09 0.32 -18.78
CA PHE A 315 -35.89 1.43 -19.31
C PHE A 315 -34.99 2.45 -20.04
N PRO A 316 -34.60 2.18 -21.29
CA PRO A 316 -33.63 3.02 -22.02
C PRO A 316 -34.19 4.39 -22.41
N TRP A 317 -35.51 4.55 -22.44
CA TRP A 317 -36.19 5.80 -22.80
C TRP A 317 -36.55 6.68 -21.59
N PHE A 318 -36.30 6.19 -20.38
CA PHE A 318 -36.51 6.98 -19.15
C PHE A 318 -35.33 7.93 -18.94
N ASP A 319 -35.63 9.18 -18.56
CA ASP A 319 -34.62 10.23 -18.36
C ASP A 319 -33.96 10.10 -16.97
N TRP A 320 -33.15 9.06 -16.80
CA TRP A 320 -32.38 8.81 -15.59
C TRP A 320 -31.55 10.03 -15.13
N PRO A 321 -30.88 10.78 -16.03
CA PRO A 321 -30.14 11.99 -15.62
C PRO A 321 -31.02 13.06 -14.96
N SER A 322 -32.29 13.19 -15.33
CA SER A 322 -33.21 14.11 -14.66
C SER A 322 -33.56 13.64 -13.25
N LEU A 323 -33.72 12.32 -13.04
CA LEU A 323 -33.90 11.74 -11.71
C LEU A 323 -32.65 11.93 -10.83
N GLU A 324 -31.45 11.71 -11.38
CA GLU A 324 -30.17 11.92 -10.68
C GLU A 324 -30.03 13.36 -10.20
N ARG A 325 -30.25 14.34 -11.08
CA ARG A 325 -30.19 15.77 -10.73
C ARG A 325 -31.22 16.16 -9.68
N TRP A 326 -32.40 15.53 -9.70
CA TRP A 326 -33.40 15.74 -8.67
C TRP A 326 -32.91 15.25 -7.30
N VAL A 327 -32.33 14.04 -7.23
CA VAL A 327 -31.71 13.52 -6.00
C VAL A 327 -30.59 14.47 -5.52
N GLU A 328 -29.67 14.87 -6.39
CA GLU A 328 -28.57 15.79 -6.05
C GLU A 328 -29.09 17.14 -5.53
N GLY A 329 -30.09 17.72 -6.19
CA GLY A 329 -30.67 19.01 -5.81
C GLY A 329 -31.42 18.98 -4.48
N GLU A 330 -32.19 17.93 -4.23
CA GLU A 330 -32.89 17.72 -2.96
C GLU A 330 -31.93 17.43 -1.81
N VAL A 331 -30.87 16.66 -2.02
CA VAL A 331 -29.83 16.45 -0.99
C VAL A 331 -29.07 17.75 -0.72
N GLY A 332 -28.70 18.50 -1.77
CA GLY A 332 -27.99 19.78 -1.65
C GLY A 332 -28.80 20.86 -0.92
N SER A 333 -30.12 20.87 -1.10
CA SER A 333 -31.06 21.75 -0.39
C SER A 333 -31.50 21.24 0.99
N ARG A 334 -31.01 20.06 1.41
CA ARG A 334 -31.44 19.31 2.62
C ARG A 334 -32.93 18.92 2.62
N GLY A 335 -33.56 18.88 1.46
CA GLY A 335 -34.91 18.33 1.27
C GLY A 335 -34.96 16.80 1.33
N LEU A 336 -33.85 16.12 1.04
CA LEU A 336 -33.66 14.68 1.23
C LEU A 336 -32.44 14.43 2.13
N SER A 337 -32.64 13.69 3.21
CA SER A 337 -31.59 13.29 4.16
C SER A 337 -31.38 11.79 4.26
N ASN A 338 -32.40 10.99 3.94
CA ASN A 338 -32.34 9.52 4.04
C ASN A 338 -33.09 8.81 2.92
N ARG A 339 -32.86 7.50 2.77
CA ARG A 339 -33.49 6.69 1.72
C ARG A 339 -35.00 6.55 1.90
N ALA A 340 -35.48 6.49 3.14
CA ALA A 340 -36.92 6.40 3.42
C ALA A 340 -37.68 7.61 2.86
N GLN A 341 -37.10 8.82 2.97
CA GLN A 341 -37.66 10.04 2.39
C GLN A 341 -37.66 10.02 0.86
N ILE A 342 -36.65 9.42 0.22
CA ILE A 342 -36.60 9.24 -1.25
C ILE A 342 -37.81 8.45 -1.70
N ARG A 343 -38.03 7.27 -1.10
CA ARG A 343 -39.15 6.39 -1.44
C ARG A 343 -40.50 7.06 -1.19
N ALA A 344 -40.65 7.77 -0.07
CA ALA A 344 -41.88 8.48 0.24
C ALA A 344 -42.19 9.59 -0.79
N LYS A 345 -41.19 10.41 -1.16
CA LYS A 345 -41.37 11.49 -2.14
C LYS A 345 -41.59 10.95 -3.56
N LEU A 346 -40.81 9.97 -4.01
CA LEU A 346 -41.00 9.37 -5.34
C LEU A 346 -42.34 8.64 -5.44
N GLY A 347 -42.76 7.93 -4.38
CA GLY A 347 -44.07 7.29 -4.33
C GLY A 347 -45.23 8.30 -4.43
N ALA A 348 -45.12 9.46 -3.77
CA ALA A 348 -46.08 10.55 -3.91
C ALA A 348 -46.08 11.12 -5.34
N MET A 349 -44.90 11.44 -5.89
CA MET A 349 -44.78 11.93 -7.27
C MET A 349 -45.32 10.93 -8.31
N TRP A 350 -45.13 9.64 -8.06
CA TRP A 350 -45.64 8.57 -8.91
C TRP A 350 -47.17 8.43 -8.83
N SER A 351 -47.75 8.71 -7.66
CA SER A 351 -49.20 8.65 -7.44
C SER A 351 -49.91 9.89 -8.01
N ASP A 352 -49.28 11.07 -7.87
CA ASP A 352 -49.82 12.36 -8.29
C ASP A 352 -49.55 12.69 -9.77
N ARG A 353 -48.84 11.81 -10.49
CA ARG A 353 -48.54 12.03 -11.91
C ARG A 353 -49.84 12.04 -12.74
N ALA A 354 -50.03 13.11 -13.51
CA ALA A 354 -51.05 13.15 -14.55
C ALA A 354 -50.65 12.22 -15.72
N ASP A 355 -51.55 12.02 -16.69
CA ASP A 355 -51.25 11.31 -17.96
C ASP A 355 -50.05 11.91 -18.73
N GLY A 356 -49.59 13.10 -18.34
CA GLY A 356 -48.47 13.86 -18.92
C GLY A 356 -47.06 13.35 -18.57
N GLY A 357 -46.92 12.30 -17.76
CA GLY A 357 -45.65 11.57 -17.60
C GLY A 357 -44.91 11.77 -16.27
N PHE A 358 -43.77 11.09 -16.14
CA PHE A 358 -42.94 11.01 -14.92
C PHE A 358 -41.47 11.21 -15.31
N PHE A 359 -40.79 12.26 -14.83
CA PHE A 359 -39.43 12.65 -15.28
C PHE A 359 -39.25 12.60 -16.81
N ASN A 360 -40.03 13.38 -17.56
CA ASN A 360 -40.02 13.44 -19.03
C ASN A 360 -40.35 12.11 -19.75
N TYR A 361 -40.88 11.11 -19.03
CA TYR A 361 -41.26 9.82 -19.62
C TYR A 361 -42.73 9.77 -20.02
N GLU A 362 -42.98 9.43 -21.28
CA GLU A 362 -44.33 9.25 -21.83
C GLU A 362 -44.89 7.84 -21.48
N PRO A 363 -46.07 7.73 -20.84
CA PRO A 363 -46.67 6.43 -20.47
C PRO A 363 -46.90 5.46 -21.63
N SER A 364 -47.07 5.98 -22.85
CA SER A 364 -47.28 5.20 -24.08
C SER A 364 -46.11 4.28 -24.44
N ARG A 365 -44.91 4.51 -23.87
CA ARG A 365 -43.69 3.75 -24.15
C ARG A 365 -43.54 2.47 -23.31
N GLY A 366 -44.49 2.20 -22.43
CA GLY A 366 -44.57 0.96 -21.64
C GLY A 366 -43.90 1.07 -20.28
N GLU A 367 -44.70 1.08 -19.21
CA GLU A 367 -44.24 1.32 -17.84
C GLU A 367 -43.76 0.06 -17.10
N TYR A 368 -43.57 -1.04 -17.82
CA TYR A 368 -43.25 -2.32 -17.21
C TYR A 368 -42.14 -3.04 -17.96
N PHE A 369 -41.22 -3.61 -17.18
CA PHE A 369 -40.16 -4.47 -17.65
C PHE A 369 -40.36 -5.87 -17.06
N PHE A 370 -40.17 -6.91 -17.86
CA PHE A 370 -40.19 -8.28 -17.37
C PHE A 370 -38.76 -8.78 -17.24
N ASP A 371 -38.33 -9.06 -16.01
CA ASP A 371 -36.95 -9.51 -15.71
C ASP A 371 -36.73 -11.01 -15.93
N GLY A 372 -37.72 -11.71 -16.50
CA GLY A 372 -37.74 -13.16 -16.66
C GLY A 372 -38.53 -13.90 -15.57
N ALA A 373 -38.73 -13.28 -14.40
CA ALA A 373 -39.42 -13.89 -13.26
C ALA A 373 -40.63 -13.07 -12.80
N ARG A 374 -40.49 -11.74 -12.73
CA ARG A 374 -41.54 -10.81 -12.29
C ARG A 374 -41.65 -9.62 -13.22
N ARG A 375 -42.85 -9.04 -13.24
CA ARG A 375 -43.13 -7.78 -13.92
C ARG A 375 -42.78 -6.63 -12.98
N ILE A 376 -41.78 -5.84 -13.33
CA ILE A 376 -41.30 -4.67 -12.58
C ILE A 376 -41.93 -3.41 -13.17
N SER A 377 -42.51 -2.54 -12.34
CA SER A 377 -43.00 -1.24 -12.77
C SER A 377 -41.89 -0.19 -12.81
N LEU A 378 -42.06 0.83 -13.65
CA LEU A 378 -41.13 1.95 -13.74
C LEU A 378 -41.03 2.72 -12.41
N GLY A 379 -42.11 2.87 -11.65
CA GLY A 379 -42.07 3.50 -10.32
C GLY A 379 -41.14 2.77 -9.34
N TYR A 380 -41.27 1.44 -9.24
CA TYR A 380 -40.38 0.63 -8.38
C TYR A 380 -38.93 0.68 -8.88
N ALA A 381 -38.72 0.67 -10.20
CA ALA A 381 -37.39 0.81 -10.78
C ALA A 381 -36.76 2.17 -10.46
N ALA A 382 -37.55 3.25 -10.52
CA ALA A 382 -37.12 4.59 -10.15
C ALA A 382 -36.76 4.71 -8.65
N ASP A 383 -37.57 4.11 -7.76
CA ASP A 383 -37.26 4.04 -6.32
C ASP A 383 -35.93 3.34 -6.07
N CYS A 384 -35.75 2.13 -6.64
CA CYS A 384 -34.52 1.36 -6.46
C CYS A 384 -33.30 2.08 -7.05
N TYR A 385 -33.46 2.73 -8.21
CA TYR A 385 -32.42 3.52 -8.84
C TYR A 385 -32.02 4.71 -7.97
N ALA A 386 -32.99 5.49 -7.49
CA ALA A 386 -32.73 6.68 -6.69
C ALA A 386 -32.10 6.34 -5.34
N GLU A 387 -32.56 5.29 -4.66
CA GLU A 387 -31.94 4.80 -3.43
C GLU A 387 -30.49 4.32 -3.66
N ALA A 388 -30.25 3.57 -4.74
CA ALA A 388 -28.89 3.11 -5.08
C ALA A 388 -27.98 4.28 -5.46
N TYR A 389 -28.49 5.24 -6.23
CA TYR A 389 -27.78 6.46 -6.60
C TYR A 389 -27.42 7.29 -5.38
N PHE A 390 -28.35 7.44 -4.42
CA PHE A 390 -28.12 8.14 -3.16
C PHE A 390 -26.92 7.60 -2.36
N LEU A 391 -26.73 6.28 -2.33
CA LEU A 391 -25.53 5.68 -1.71
C LEU A 391 -24.27 5.89 -2.57
N TYR A 392 -24.44 5.89 -3.89
CA TYR A 392 -23.33 5.93 -4.84
C TYR A 392 -22.69 7.32 -4.99
N PHE A 393 -23.47 8.40 -5.11
CA PHE A 393 -22.99 9.74 -5.51
C PHE A 393 -22.27 10.63 -4.46
N PRO A 394 -22.51 10.56 -3.12
CA PRO A 394 -22.17 11.63 -2.19
C PRO A 394 -20.69 12.03 -2.10
N GLY A 395 -19.77 11.21 -2.62
CA GLY A 395 -18.33 11.43 -2.48
C GLY A 395 -17.82 11.36 -1.03
N LEU A 396 -18.67 10.90 -0.10
CA LEU A 396 -18.36 10.63 1.30
C LEU A 396 -18.26 9.12 1.52
N PRO A 397 -17.35 8.62 2.38
CA PRO A 397 -17.24 7.19 2.66
C PRO A 397 -18.55 6.61 3.21
N LEU A 398 -19.00 5.47 2.68
CA LEU A 398 -20.16 4.73 3.23
C LEU A 398 -19.72 3.89 4.44
N ALA A 399 -19.21 4.55 5.48
CA ALA A 399 -18.75 3.87 6.69
C ALA A 399 -18.99 4.67 7.97
N VAL A 400 -19.50 4.00 9.00
CA VAL A 400 -19.81 4.55 10.33
C VAL A 400 -19.10 3.73 11.41
N THR A 401 -18.26 4.36 12.23
CA THR A 401 -17.33 3.60 13.10
C THR A 401 -17.07 4.30 14.44
N ASN A 402 -16.71 3.54 15.49
CA ASN A 402 -16.32 4.08 16.80
C ASN A 402 -14.82 4.47 16.89
N TYR A 403 -14.10 4.33 15.80
CA TYR A 403 -12.71 4.77 15.63
C TYR A 403 -12.53 5.29 14.20
N SER A 404 -11.60 6.21 13.98
CA SER A 404 -11.44 6.82 12.66
C SER A 404 -10.82 5.85 11.64
N ILE A 405 -11.50 5.63 10.51
CA ILE A 405 -10.97 4.96 9.32
C ILE A 405 -10.83 5.98 8.19
N ARG A 406 -9.66 6.01 7.55
CA ARG A 406 -9.36 6.88 6.41
C ARG A 406 -9.65 6.16 5.09
N PHE A 407 -10.34 6.87 4.19
CA PHE A 407 -10.63 6.44 2.82
C PHE A 407 -9.91 7.36 1.83
N THR A 408 -9.26 6.77 0.83
CA THR A 408 -8.46 7.49 -0.17
C THR A 408 -9.08 7.49 -1.57
N ASP A 409 -10.10 6.68 -1.78
CA ASP A 409 -10.73 6.48 -3.07
C ASP A 409 -11.78 7.57 -3.28
N THR A 410 -11.42 8.57 -4.07
CA THR A 410 -12.33 9.65 -4.49
C THR A 410 -12.85 9.32 -5.88
N ALA A 411 -14.12 9.67 -6.16
CA ALA A 411 -14.68 9.57 -7.49
C ALA A 411 -13.85 10.42 -8.47
N ASP A 412 -13.68 9.94 -9.70
CA ASP A 412 -13.00 10.67 -10.77
C ASP A 412 -13.73 12.00 -11.03
N GLY A 413 -13.13 13.10 -10.58
CA GLY A 413 -13.72 14.45 -10.63
C GLY A 413 -13.80 15.07 -12.04
N PHE A 414 -13.49 14.31 -13.09
CA PHE A 414 -13.58 14.75 -14.48
C PHE A 414 -14.78 14.07 -15.16
N GLY A 415 -16.00 14.58 -14.92
CA GLY A 415 -17.21 14.04 -15.56
C GLY A 415 -18.50 14.59 -14.96
N TYR A 416 -19.63 14.15 -15.54
CA TYR A 416 -20.99 14.44 -15.04
C TYR A 416 -21.57 13.32 -14.16
N PHE A 417 -20.95 12.13 -14.17
CA PHE A 417 -21.34 10.99 -13.35
C PHE A 417 -20.12 10.52 -12.56
N PRO A 418 -20.23 10.30 -11.23
CA PRO A 418 -19.09 9.91 -10.40
C PRO A 418 -18.66 8.48 -10.75
N LEU A 419 -17.40 8.27 -11.12
CA LEU A 419 -16.84 6.92 -11.33
C LEU A 419 -15.77 6.64 -10.28
N TYR A 420 -15.85 5.47 -9.64
CA TYR A 420 -14.91 5.08 -8.59
C TYR A 420 -13.81 4.16 -9.15
N PRO A 421 -12.55 4.30 -8.68
CA PRO A 421 -11.46 3.44 -9.11
C PRO A 421 -11.57 2.04 -8.50
N SER A 422 -10.98 1.03 -9.15
CA SER A 422 -11.04 -0.37 -8.69
C SER A 422 -10.27 -0.63 -7.38
N ALA A 423 -10.66 -1.71 -6.67
CA ALA A 423 -9.88 -2.52 -5.70
C ALA A 423 -8.40 -2.14 -5.58
N SER A 424 -7.72 -2.48 -6.66
CA SER A 424 -6.27 -2.49 -6.76
C SER A 424 -5.65 -1.16 -7.21
N ALA A 425 -6.43 -0.10 -7.42
CA ALA A 425 -5.92 1.17 -7.93
C ALA A 425 -4.83 1.78 -7.03
N TYR A 426 -4.93 1.57 -5.72
CA TYR A 426 -3.92 2.00 -4.76
C TYR A 426 -2.55 1.36 -5.01
N LEU A 427 -2.45 0.24 -5.74
CA LEU A 427 -1.20 -0.44 -6.10
C LEU A 427 -0.49 0.21 -7.31
N ASP A 428 -1.24 0.85 -8.21
CA ASP A 428 -0.70 1.38 -9.47
C ASP A 428 -0.03 2.76 -9.33
N GLY A 429 -0.45 3.54 -8.33
CA GLY A 429 0.23 4.79 -7.95
C GLY A 429 1.68 4.56 -7.49
N GLY A 430 2.50 5.60 -7.37
CA GLY A 430 3.63 5.54 -6.45
C GLY A 430 3.15 5.85 -5.02
N CYS A 431 3.97 5.62 -3.99
CA CYS A 431 3.71 6.14 -2.62
C CYS A 431 3.82 7.67 -2.53
N ARG A 432 3.53 8.39 -3.61
CA ARG A 432 3.48 9.84 -3.62
C ARG A 432 2.10 10.22 -3.15
N TYR A 433 2.05 10.99 -2.07
CA TYR A 433 0.96 11.88 -1.70
C TYR A 433 0.07 12.14 -2.92
N SER A 434 -1.04 11.41 -2.99
CA SER A 434 -2.12 11.82 -3.87
C SER A 434 -2.67 13.07 -3.20
N GLU A 435 -2.76 14.18 -3.92
CA GLU A 435 -3.52 15.36 -3.46
C GLU A 435 -5.04 15.06 -3.41
N ALA A 436 -5.44 13.78 -3.49
CA ALA A 436 -6.81 13.35 -3.25
C ALA A 436 -7.26 13.81 -1.86
N LYS A 437 -8.47 14.36 -1.82
CA LYS A 437 -9.13 14.81 -0.61
C LYS A 437 -9.28 13.62 0.34
N GLU A 438 -8.54 13.63 1.44
CA GLU A 438 -8.69 12.62 2.48
C GLU A 438 -10.09 12.74 3.08
N SER A 439 -10.78 11.61 3.20
CA SER A 439 -12.09 11.52 3.87
C SER A 439 -12.02 10.44 4.94
N PHE A 440 -12.78 10.63 6.01
CA PHE A 440 -12.84 9.71 7.14
C PHE A 440 -14.23 9.15 7.31
N SER A 441 -14.34 8.00 7.97
CA SER A 441 -15.63 7.44 8.39
C SER A 441 -16.40 8.42 9.27
N ALA A 442 -17.72 8.32 9.22
CA ALA A 442 -18.61 9.01 10.13
C ALA A 442 -18.49 8.42 11.55
N ILE A 443 -18.72 9.26 12.55
CA ILE A 443 -18.73 8.84 13.96
C ILE A 443 -20.00 8.05 14.21
N VAL A 444 -19.87 6.86 14.79
CA VAL A 444 -21.05 6.12 15.25
C VAL A 444 -21.65 6.83 16.46
N ASP A 445 -22.95 7.10 16.38
CA ASP A 445 -23.78 7.26 17.57
C ASP A 445 -24.42 5.91 17.89
N PHE A 446 -24.19 5.39 19.11
CA PHE A 446 -24.77 4.12 19.53
C PHE A 446 -26.25 4.24 19.89
N ASP A 447 -26.78 5.43 20.21
CA ASP A 447 -28.21 5.62 20.46
C ASP A 447 -29.06 5.34 19.21
N SER A 448 -28.50 5.52 18.02
CA SER A 448 -29.05 5.05 16.74
C SER A 448 -29.54 3.58 16.79
N ARG A 449 -28.73 2.71 17.40
CA ARG A 449 -28.94 1.26 17.50
C ARG A 449 -29.81 0.88 18.70
N ARG A 450 -30.05 1.79 19.64
CA ARG A 450 -30.83 1.54 20.85
C ARG A 450 -32.32 1.82 20.58
N ILE A 451 -33.01 0.81 20.05
CA ILE A 451 -34.42 0.94 19.64
C ILE A 451 -35.41 1.05 20.80
N ALA A 452 -35.05 0.59 22.01
CA ALA A 452 -35.96 0.57 23.15
C ALA A 452 -35.74 1.76 24.08
N LYS A 453 -34.50 1.99 24.52
CA LYS A 453 -34.16 3.09 25.44
C LYS A 453 -32.79 3.67 25.10
N ARG A 454 -32.74 4.99 24.89
CA ARG A 454 -31.53 5.75 24.54
C ARG A 454 -30.85 6.32 25.79
N ILE A 455 -29.54 6.55 25.71
CA ILE A 455 -28.80 7.27 26.76
C ILE A 455 -29.19 8.75 26.72
N ASP A 456 -29.18 9.36 25.53
CA ASP A 456 -29.74 10.69 25.30
C ASP A 456 -31.11 10.56 24.63
N GLU A 457 -32.16 10.69 25.43
CA GLU A 457 -33.55 10.66 24.92
C GLU A 457 -33.89 11.90 24.09
N SER A 458 -33.10 12.99 24.20
CA SER A 458 -33.32 14.23 23.45
C SER A 458 -32.61 14.27 22.10
N ASP A 459 -31.79 13.27 21.77
CA ASP A 459 -31.07 13.21 20.50
C ASP A 459 -32.02 12.87 19.35
N VAL A 460 -32.37 13.90 18.59
CA VAL A 460 -33.20 13.82 17.37
C VAL A 460 -32.41 13.24 16.20
N ASP A 461 -31.09 13.43 16.21
CA ASP A 461 -30.17 13.06 15.12
C ASP A 461 -29.59 11.65 15.31
N ALA A 462 -29.97 10.93 16.38
CA ALA A 462 -29.46 9.59 16.66
C ALA A 462 -29.55 8.66 15.45
N ALA A 463 -30.65 8.69 14.69
CA ALA A 463 -30.83 7.83 13.51
C ALA A 463 -30.10 8.32 12.23
N SER A 464 -29.37 9.43 12.27
CA SER A 464 -28.73 10.05 11.09
C SER A 464 -27.68 9.16 10.43
N GLY A 465 -27.03 8.29 11.20
CA GLY A 465 -26.04 7.34 10.71
C GLY A 465 -26.63 5.99 10.39
N MET A 466 -27.86 5.86 9.86
CA MET A 466 -28.50 4.58 9.57
C MET A 466 -29.18 4.57 8.20
N ASP A 467 -28.43 4.32 7.12
CA ASP A 467 -29.00 4.30 5.76
C ASP A 467 -28.42 3.24 4.80
N GLY A 468 -27.70 2.24 5.30
CA GLY A 468 -27.04 1.25 4.46
C GLY A 468 -25.58 1.59 4.22
N GLN A 469 -24.75 1.32 5.23
CA GLN A 469 -23.31 1.55 5.22
C GLN A 469 -22.54 0.37 5.80
N VAL A 470 -21.22 0.48 5.80
CA VAL A 470 -20.34 -0.42 6.57
C VAL A 470 -20.15 0.13 7.98
N GLU A 471 -20.52 -0.66 8.98
CA GLU A 471 -20.28 -0.38 10.38
C GLU A 471 -19.11 -1.20 10.90
N ALA A 472 -18.17 -0.55 11.59
CA ALA A 472 -17.04 -1.24 12.21
C ALA A 472 -16.88 -0.79 13.66
N TYR A 473 -17.02 -1.75 14.58
CA TYR A 473 -16.92 -1.53 16.01
C TYR A 473 -15.70 -2.22 16.57
N THR A 474 -14.72 -1.42 17.01
CA THR A 474 -13.60 -1.96 17.76
C THR A 474 -13.96 -2.07 19.24
N GLU A 475 -13.52 -3.16 19.90
CA GLU A 475 -13.71 -3.41 21.33
C GLU A 475 -15.20 -3.44 21.72
N VAL A 476 -16.04 -4.09 20.88
CA VAL A 476 -17.50 -4.16 21.12
C VAL A 476 -17.83 -4.87 22.43
N ASP A 477 -16.95 -5.75 22.90
CA ASP A 477 -17.06 -6.42 24.20
C ASP A 477 -16.99 -5.45 25.37
N LYS A 478 -16.30 -4.31 25.23
CA LYS A 478 -16.27 -3.27 26.27
C LYS A 478 -17.52 -2.39 26.28
N GLU A 479 -18.14 -2.18 25.12
CA GLU A 479 -19.40 -1.45 25.00
C GLU A 479 -20.59 -2.31 25.48
N ARG A 480 -20.63 -3.57 25.08
CA ARG A 480 -21.77 -4.46 25.39
C ARG A 480 -21.59 -5.26 26.66
N GLY A 481 -20.37 -5.65 27.04
CA GLY A 481 -20.10 -6.51 28.20
C GLY A 481 -20.66 -7.93 28.09
N ASN A 482 -20.38 -8.74 29.11
CA ASN A 482 -20.93 -10.08 29.29
C ASN A 482 -21.92 -10.14 30.47
N ARG A 483 -22.50 -11.33 30.70
CA ARG A 483 -23.47 -11.56 31.79
C ARG A 483 -22.90 -11.28 33.19
N ASN A 484 -21.60 -11.43 33.41
CA ASN A 484 -20.97 -11.10 34.69
C ASN A 484 -20.83 -9.60 34.88
N ASP A 485 -20.57 -8.85 33.81
CA ASP A 485 -20.53 -7.38 33.84
C ASP A 485 -21.92 -6.79 34.13
N TYR A 486 -22.99 -7.50 33.76
CA TYR A 486 -24.37 -7.11 34.07
C TYR A 486 -24.80 -7.37 35.51
N ARG A 487 -23.99 -8.04 36.35
CA ARG A 487 -24.37 -8.36 37.72
C ARG A 487 -24.53 -7.07 38.54
N GLY A 488 -25.78 -6.71 38.81
CA GLY A 488 -26.14 -5.50 39.57
C GLY A 488 -26.81 -4.40 38.73
N LEU A 489 -26.85 -4.53 37.40
CA LEU A 489 -27.65 -3.65 36.56
C LEU A 489 -29.13 -4.03 36.69
N LYS A 490 -29.97 -3.06 37.03
CA LYS A 490 -31.43 -3.24 37.07
C LYS A 490 -32.08 -2.67 35.81
N ALA A 491 -33.14 -3.31 35.36
CA ALA A 491 -33.89 -2.89 34.18
C ALA A 491 -34.69 -1.58 34.39
N ASP A 492 -34.97 -1.22 35.65
CA ASP A 492 -35.74 -0.05 36.09
C ASP A 492 -34.94 1.27 36.12
N GLY A 493 -33.67 1.25 35.72
CA GLY A 493 -32.78 2.43 35.67
C GLY A 493 -32.73 3.15 34.33
N GLY A 494 -31.68 3.96 34.12
CA GLY A 494 -31.35 4.55 32.82
C GLY A 494 -31.06 3.50 31.74
N ALA A 495 -30.88 3.95 30.50
CA ALA A 495 -30.50 3.05 29.41
C ALA A 495 -29.21 2.28 29.74
N ASN A 496 -29.24 0.97 29.50
CA ASN A 496 -28.13 0.07 29.72
C ASN A 496 -28.19 -1.10 28.73
N ALA A 497 -27.11 -1.87 28.67
CA ALA A 497 -26.95 -2.97 27.71
C ALA A 497 -28.01 -4.10 27.80
N THR A 498 -28.83 -4.13 28.86
CA THR A 498 -29.90 -5.13 29.03
C THR A 498 -31.28 -4.63 28.60
N ASN A 499 -31.54 -3.32 28.62
CA ASN A 499 -32.86 -2.74 28.34
C ASN A 499 -32.90 -1.79 27.11
N ASP A 500 -31.75 -1.54 26.47
CA ASP A 500 -31.64 -0.60 25.35
C ASP A 500 -32.12 -1.12 23.99
N GLY A 501 -32.26 -2.44 23.84
CA GLY A 501 -32.71 -3.07 22.60
C GLY A 501 -31.65 -3.15 21.49
N PHE A 502 -30.37 -2.86 21.79
CA PHE A 502 -29.30 -2.83 20.78
C PHE A 502 -29.19 -4.15 19.99
N ASN A 503 -29.18 -5.30 20.67
CA ASN A 503 -29.05 -6.61 20.03
C ASN A 503 -30.21 -6.89 19.06
N TRP A 504 -31.43 -6.44 19.40
CA TRP A 504 -32.58 -6.56 18.52
C TRP A 504 -32.41 -5.74 17.24
N SER A 505 -31.82 -4.54 17.33
CA SER A 505 -31.50 -3.75 16.13
C SER A 505 -30.56 -4.48 15.17
N VAL A 506 -29.53 -5.17 15.70
CA VAL A 506 -28.58 -5.94 14.89
C VAL A 506 -29.29 -7.10 14.18
N LYS A 507 -30.22 -7.79 14.87
CA LYS A 507 -31.05 -8.86 14.28
C LYS A 507 -31.96 -8.38 13.15
N LEU A 508 -32.50 -7.17 13.26
CA LEU A 508 -33.43 -6.60 12.27
C LEU A 508 -32.72 -5.94 11.08
N THR A 509 -31.43 -5.62 11.23
CA THR A 509 -30.65 -4.81 10.27
C THR A 509 -30.73 -5.28 8.82
N ARG A 510 -30.81 -6.59 8.58
CA ARG A 510 -30.93 -7.15 7.22
C ARG A 510 -32.19 -6.64 6.50
N HIS A 511 -33.29 -6.48 7.21
CA HIS A 511 -34.58 -6.06 6.66
C HIS A 511 -34.65 -4.55 6.46
N ASP A 512 -33.99 -3.79 7.33
CA ASP A 512 -34.08 -2.33 7.35
C ASP A 512 -33.41 -1.67 6.14
N PHE A 513 -32.36 -2.31 5.58
CA PHE A 513 -31.49 -1.68 4.57
C PHE A 513 -31.34 -2.48 3.28
N THR A 514 -32.44 -2.96 2.70
CA THR A 514 -32.42 -3.72 1.44
C THR A 514 -32.85 -2.88 0.23
N ILE A 515 -32.07 -2.90 -0.87
CA ILE A 515 -32.46 -2.34 -2.18
C ILE A 515 -32.43 -3.48 -3.21
N ASP A 516 -33.54 -3.67 -3.92
CA ASP A 516 -33.68 -4.72 -4.93
C ASP A 516 -33.24 -6.13 -4.50
N GLY A 517 -33.47 -6.46 -3.21
CA GLY A 517 -33.10 -7.76 -2.62
C GLY A 517 -31.65 -7.86 -2.12
N TYR A 518 -30.82 -6.83 -2.31
CA TYR A 518 -29.45 -6.78 -1.79
C TYR A 518 -29.40 -5.98 -0.46
N PRO A 519 -28.81 -6.53 0.62
CA PRO A 519 -28.65 -5.83 1.90
C PRO A 519 -27.44 -4.87 1.85
N PHE A 520 -27.70 -3.57 1.96
CA PHE A 520 -26.70 -2.51 1.92
C PHE A 520 -26.06 -2.21 3.29
N THR A 521 -26.24 -3.06 4.30
CA THR A 521 -25.58 -2.91 5.60
C THR A 521 -24.66 -4.06 5.89
N LYS A 522 -23.46 -3.76 6.37
CA LYS A 522 -22.47 -4.71 6.86
C LYS A 522 -21.98 -4.26 8.22
N ILE A 523 -22.05 -5.13 9.22
CA ILE A 523 -21.58 -4.85 10.58
C ILE A 523 -20.38 -5.74 10.86
N LEU A 524 -19.25 -5.11 11.13
CA LEU A 524 -18.03 -5.75 11.55
C LEU A 524 -17.76 -5.42 13.01
N MET A 525 -17.44 -6.45 13.79
CA MET A 525 -17.12 -6.29 15.19
C MET A 525 -15.81 -6.99 15.49
N ASP A 526 -14.90 -6.34 16.22
CA ASP A 526 -13.75 -7.03 16.79
C ASP A 526 -13.89 -7.26 18.29
N THR A 527 -13.41 -8.42 18.73
CA THR A 527 -13.32 -8.76 20.16
C THR A 527 -12.10 -9.61 20.43
N GLN A 528 -11.56 -9.51 21.65
CA GLN A 528 -10.47 -10.36 22.10
C GLN A 528 -10.92 -11.74 22.55
N ARG A 529 -12.06 -11.82 23.21
CA ARG A 529 -12.63 -13.07 23.72
C ARG A 529 -14.09 -13.09 23.32
N PRO A 530 -14.52 -14.06 22.49
CA PRO A 530 -15.94 -14.20 22.17
C PRO A 530 -16.80 -14.20 23.45
N ASP A 531 -16.33 -14.86 24.52
CA ASP A 531 -16.98 -14.95 25.83
C ASP A 531 -17.18 -13.63 26.58
N SER A 532 -16.44 -12.58 26.22
CA SER A 532 -16.64 -11.24 26.77
C SER A 532 -17.81 -10.51 26.12
N VAL A 533 -18.31 -10.97 24.97
CA VAL A 533 -19.52 -10.44 24.34
C VAL A 533 -20.72 -11.26 24.79
N ASN A 534 -21.85 -10.57 25.04
CA ASN A 534 -23.15 -11.19 25.26
C ASN A 534 -23.42 -12.31 24.25
N ALA A 535 -23.87 -13.47 24.75
CA ALA A 535 -24.19 -14.65 23.95
C ALA A 535 -25.20 -14.34 22.83
N ASP A 536 -26.20 -13.51 23.11
CA ASP A 536 -27.24 -13.14 22.15
C ASP A 536 -26.68 -12.36 20.95
N LEU A 537 -25.74 -11.44 21.19
CA LEU A 537 -25.08 -10.71 20.11
C LEU A 537 -24.11 -11.61 19.33
N ARG A 538 -23.45 -12.55 20.01
CA ARG A 538 -22.58 -13.54 19.36
C ARG A 538 -23.36 -14.48 18.44
N GLU A 539 -24.54 -14.91 18.86
CA GLU A 539 -25.43 -15.75 18.05
C GLU A 539 -26.06 -14.97 16.87
N THR A 540 -26.17 -13.64 17.03
CA THR A 540 -26.63 -12.75 15.94
C THR A 540 -25.55 -12.58 14.86
N CYS A 541 -24.26 -12.74 15.20
CA CYS A 541 -23.19 -12.74 14.22
C CYS A 541 -23.27 -14.01 13.36
N GLU A 542 -23.74 -13.85 12.12
CA GLU A 542 -23.85 -14.92 11.13
C GLU A 542 -22.49 -15.54 10.82
N ASP A 543 -21.44 -14.72 10.79
CA ASP A 543 -20.06 -15.14 10.58
C ASP A 543 -19.17 -14.89 11.80
N SER A 544 -18.32 -15.88 12.09
CA SER A 544 -17.22 -15.76 13.03
C SER A 544 -15.89 -16.04 12.34
N ILE A 545 -15.03 -15.03 12.30
CA ILE A 545 -13.64 -15.12 11.85
C ILE A 545 -12.75 -15.25 13.08
N PHE A 546 -11.99 -16.34 13.17
CA PHE A 546 -10.94 -16.50 14.16
C PHE A 546 -9.57 -16.47 13.49
N ILE A 547 -8.76 -15.45 13.79
CA ILE A 547 -7.39 -15.37 13.27
C ILE A 547 -6.54 -16.41 14.00
N TYR A 548 -6.16 -17.47 13.28
CA TYR A 548 -5.39 -18.58 13.81
C TYR A 548 -3.91 -18.25 13.93
N SER A 549 -3.33 -17.73 12.84
CA SER A 549 -1.92 -17.39 12.82
C SER A 549 -1.63 -16.27 11.84
N LYS A 550 -0.50 -15.61 12.07
CA LYS A 550 0.03 -14.56 11.22
C LYS A 550 1.44 -14.92 10.82
N GLY A 551 1.67 -15.01 9.51
CA GLY A 551 2.96 -15.30 8.91
C GLY A 551 3.95 -14.13 9.03
N PRO A 552 5.23 -14.36 8.72
CA PRO A 552 6.24 -13.32 8.70
C PRO A 552 5.95 -12.27 7.61
N SER A 553 6.61 -11.12 7.72
CA SER A 553 6.58 -10.13 6.65
C SER A 553 7.35 -10.64 5.44
N GLU A 554 6.66 -10.73 4.31
CA GLU A 554 7.22 -11.09 3.00
C GLU A 554 7.22 -9.88 2.06
N ASN A 555 7.88 -10.02 0.92
CA ASN A 555 7.91 -9.00 -0.14
C ASN A 555 7.68 -9.65 -1.51
N ALA A 556 6.79 -9.06 -2.30
CA ALA A 556 6.47 -9.55 -3.64
C ALA A 556 7.59 -9.27 -4.67
N LEU A 557 8.53 -8.36 -4.37
CA LEU A 557 9.64 -8.02 -5.23
C LEU A 557 10.72 -9.13 -5.19
N PRO A 558 11.08 -9.73 -6.34
CA PRO A 558 12.12 -10.75 -6.40
C PRO A 558 13.46 -10.23 -5.85
N LEU A 559 14.18 -11.08 -5.12
CA LEU A 559 15.51 -10.81 -4.54
C LEU A 559 15.59 -9.62 -3.57
N PHE A 560 14.45 -9.04 -3.17
CA PHE A 560 14.45 -7.88 -2.28
C PHE A 560 14.95 -8.19 -0.87
N SER A 561 14.81 -9.44 -0.39
CA SER A 561 15.38 -9.87 0.89
C SER A 561 16.88 -9.57 0.97
N TYR A 562 17.65 -10.02 -0.03
CA TYR A 562 19.09 -9.76 -0.10
C TYR A 562 19.42 -8.26 -0.20
N ALA A 563 18.64 -7.52 -1.00
CA ALA A 563 18.82 -6.08 -1.13
C ALA A 563 18.52 -5.35 0.19
N LYS A 564 17.52 -5.81 0.95
CA LYS A 564 17.16 -5.28 2.28
C LYS A 564 18.28 -5.54 3.28
N ASP A 565 18.86 -6.74 3.28
CA ASP A 565 19.97 -7.10 4.17
C ASP A 565 21.22 -6.27 3.87
N LEU A 566 21.56 -6.08 2.59
CA LEU A 566 22.65 -5.18 2.19
C LEU A 566 22.40 -3.73 2.64
N CYS A 567 21.18 -3.23 2.48
CA CYS A 567 20.81 -1.90 2.96
C CYS A 567 20.94 -1.79 4.48
N ALA A 568 20.48 -2.80 5.22
CA ALA A 568 20.56 -2.85 6.68
C ALA A 568 22.00 -2.90 7.16
N LEU A 569 22.87 -3.65 6.48
CA LEU A 569 24.31 -3.69 6.76
C LEU A 569 24.96 -2.31 6.58
N LEU A 570 24.73 -1.66 5.44
CA LEU A 570 25.31 -0.35 5.13
C LEU A 570 24.82 0.74 6.09
N VAL A 571 23.51 0.75 6.38
CA VAL A 571 22.88 1.71 7.30
C VAL A 571 23.34 1.46 8.73
N GLY A 572 23.36 0.20 9.18
CA GLY A 572 23.79 -0.18 10.54
C GLY A 572 25.27 0.11 10.81
N ALA A 573 26.14 -0.12 9.81
CA ALA A 573 27.55 0.25 9.89
C ALA A 573 27.72 1.77 10.04
N TRP A 574 26.97 2.56 9.27
CA TRP A 574 26.98 4.02 9.39
C TRP A 574 26.40 4.50 10.72
N GLU A 575 25.26 3.97 11.17
CA GLU A 575 24.63 4.37 12.44
C GLU A 575 25.55 4.12 13.63
N SER A 576 26.21 2.95 13.64
CA SER A 576 27.20 2.60 14.66
C SER A 576 28.37 3.58 14.66
N ALA A 577 28.89 3.94 13.48
CA ALA A 577 29.95 4.93 13.35
C ALA A 577 29.48 6.34 13.77
N TYR A 578 28.29 6.74 13.36
CA TYR A 578 27.70 8.04 13.64
C TYR A 578 27.54 8.27 15.16
N TYR A 579 26.97 7.31 15.88
CA TYR A 579 26.80 7.45 17.33
C TYR A 579 28.13 7.42 18.09
N ARG A 580 29.13 6.67 17.62
CA ARG A 580 30.49 6.72 18.20
C ARG A 580 31.17 8.07 17.95
N ILE A 581 31.04 8.65 16.76
CA ILE A 581 31.55 9.99 16.46
C ILE A 581 30.85 11.03 17.36
N ARG A 582 29.53 10.92 17.52
CA ARG A 582 28.74 11.83 18.36
C ARG A 582 29.13 11.71 19.85
N ALA A 583 29.36 10.50 20.33
CA ALA A 583 29.83 10.27 21.70
C ALA A 583 31.22 10.86 21.94
N ALA A 584 32.12 10.81 20.96
CA ALA A 584 33.48 11.32 21.09
C ALA A 584 33.60 12.85 20.92
N ARG A 585 32.70 13.48 20.15
CA ARG A 585 32.85 14.90 19.72
C ARG A 585 31.72 15.85 20.11
N GLY A 586 30.64 15.37 20.73
CA GLY A 586 29.51 16.21 21.14
C GLY A 586 28.43 16.40 20.06
N PRO A 587 27.46 17.32 20.29
CA PRO A 587 26.26 17.44 19.45
C PRO A 587 26.45 18.21 18.12
N GLY A 588 27.57 18.91 17.94
CA GLY A 588 27.87 19.69 16.73
C GLY A 588 27.99 18.82 15.47
N ARG A 589 27.45 19.29 14.33
CA ARG A 589 27.44 18.51 13.09
C ARG A 589 28.70 18.75 12.26
N THR A 590 29.26 17.68 11.71
CA THR A 590 30.37 17.72 10.75
C THR A 590 29.91 17.36 9.33
N CYS A 591 30.69 17.74 8.31
CA CYS A 591 30.37 17.43 6.92
C CYS A 591 30.23 15.92 6.69
N LEU A 592 31.12 15.12 7.31
CA LEU A 592 31.04 13.67 7.29
C LEU A 592 29.70 13.18 7.84
N THR A 593 29.29 13.66 9.03
CA THR A 593 28.02 13.24 9.64
C THR A 593 26.80 13.63 8.81
N VAL A 594 26.81 14.81 8.18
CA VAL A 594 25.70 15.27 7.34
C VAL A 594 25.63 14.44 6.04
N CYS A 595 26.76 14.25 5.35
CA CYS A 595 26.81 13.46 4.12
C CYS A 595 26.46 11.99 4.36
N GLY A 596 27.03 11.38 5.40
CA GLY A 596 26.74 9.99 5.73
C GLY A 596 25.29 9.79 6.18
N ASN A 597 24.72 10.71 6.97
CA ASN A 597 23.29 10.68 7.30
C ASN A 597 22.41 10.88 6.05
N ALA A 598 22.81 11.71 5.09
CA ALA A 598 22.08 11.89 3.84
C ALA A 598 22.10 10.61 2.98
N ILE A 599 23.26 9.95 2.86
CA ILE A 599 23.40 8.68 2.13
C ILE A 599 22.62 7.57 2.84
N SER A 600 22.81 7.41 4.15
CA SER A 600 22.09 6.44 4.97
C SER A 600 20.58 6.65 4.90
N SER A 601 20.12 7.90 4.98
CA SER A 601 18.71 8.25 4.78
C SER A 601 18.22 7.89 3.38
N ALA A 602 19.00 8.14 2.32
CA ALA A 602 18.61 7.78 0.96
C ALA A 602 18.44 6.26 0.78
N ILE A 603 19.38 5.47 1.30
CA ILE A 603 19.35 4.00 1.29
C ILE A 603 18.17 3.49 2.11
N ARG A 604 18.02 3.96 3.35
CA ARG A 604 16.92 3.62 4.26
C ARG A 604 15.57 3.96 3.63
N ASN A 605 15.42 5.15 3.07
CA ASN A 605 14.18 5.58 2.42
C ASN A 605 13.87 4.75 1.17
N TRP A 606 14.88 4.35 0.39
CA TRP A 606 14.66 3.42 -0.73
C TRP A 606 14.18 2.05 -0.23
N SER A 607 14.86 1.47 0.75
CA SER A 607 14.52 0.15 1.32
C SER A 607 13.11 0.16 1.93
N LEU A 608 12.80 1.14 2.79
CA LEU A 608 11.48 1.31 3.37
C LEU A 608 10.40 1.50 2.31
N ARG A 609 10.66 2.24 1.23
CA ARG A 609 9.69 2.40 0.14
C ARG A 609 9.40 1.08 -0.56
N MET A 610 10.41 0.26 -0.84
CA MET A 610 10.21 -1.05 -1.46
C MET A 610 9.49 -2.02 -0.52
N GLU A 611 9.82 -1.99 0.76
CA GLU A 611 9.15 -2.78 1.79
C GLU A 611 7.68 -2.40 1.95
N LYS A 612 7.34 -1.11 1.98
CA LYS A 612 5.96 -0.64 2.09
C LYS A 612 5.17 -0.81 0.79
N SER A 613 5.81 -0.64 -0.37
CA SER A 613 5.12 -0.74 -1.67
C SER A 613 4.77 -2.16 -2.06
N TYR A 614 5.64 -3.12 -1.72
CA TYR A 614 5.53 -4.51 -2.19
C TYR A 614 5.47 -5.55 -1.07
N GLY A 615 5.48 -5.11 0.19
CA GLY A 615 5.39 -6.00 1.34
C GLY A 615 3.97 -6.48 1.62
N TYR A 616 3.86 -7.71 2.10
CA TYR A 616 2.60 -8.28 2.57
C TYR A 616 2.86 -9.25 3.73
N GLU A 617 1.82 -9.53 4.52
CA GLU A 617 1.83 -10.55 5.58
C GLU A 617 0.66 -11.49 5.33
N ARG A 618 0.90 -12.81 5.38
CA ARG A 618 -0.15 -13.83 5.24
C ARG A 618 -0.83 -14.05 6.58
N VAL A 619 -2.14 -14.10 6.59
CA VAL A 619 -2.95 -14.32 7.78
C VAL A 619 -3.82 -15.53 7.52
N LEU A 620 -3.70 -16.54 8.37
CA LEU A 620 -4.55 -17.71 8.34
C LEU A 620 -5.68 -17.50 9.32
N PHE A 621 -6.92 -17.60 8.83
CA PHE A 621 -8.10 -17.47 9.66
C PHE A 621 -9.03 -18.67 9.44
N LYS A 622 -9.78 -18.98 10.49
CA LYS A 622 -10.85 -19.96 10.47
C LYS A 622 -12.16 -19.20 10.28
N HIS A 623 -12.82 -19.41 9.15
CA HIS A 623 -14.16 -18.87 8.90
C HIS A 623 -15.20 -19.89 9.37
N THR A 624 -16.15 -19.46 10.19
CA THR A 624 -17.29 -20.28 10.61
C THR A 624 -18.57 -19.54 10.26
N VAL A 625 -19.39 -20.16 9.40
CA VAL A 625 -20.72 -19.66 9.00
C VAL A 625 -21.78 -20.30 9.90
N GLY A 626 -22.76 -19.53 10.36
CA GLY A 626 -23.92 -20.00 11.11
C GLY A 626 -23.67 -20.22 12.60
N ALA A 627 -23.11 -19.23 13.29
CA ALA A 627 -22.75 -19.33 14.71
C ALA A 627 -23.98 -19.40 15.64
N GLY A 628 -24.62 -20.57 15.74
CA GLY A 628 -25.66 -20.88 16.73
C GLY A 628 -25.45 -22.25 17.39
N THR A 629 -25.19 -22.26 18.71
CA THR A 629 -25.10 -23.38 19.69
C THR A 629 -24.28 -24.64 19.39
N SER A 630 -24.00 -24.96 18.13
CA SER A 630 -23.18 -26.07 17.69
C SER A 630 -22.01 -25.46 16.93
N PHE A 631 -20.80 -25.51 17.49
CA PHE A 631 -19.55 -25.21 16.77
C PHE A 631 -19.25 -26.24 15.64
N SER A 632 -20.31 -26.78 15.01
CA SER A 632 -20.31 -27.72 13.89
C SER A 632 -20.52 -27.01 12.54
N GLY A 633 -20.40 -25.68 12.50
CA GLY A 633 -20.30 -24.96 11.22
C GLY A 633 -19.09 -25.49 10.46
N VAL A 634 -19.24 -25.70 9.14
CA VAL A 634 -18.14 -26.11 8.26
C VAL A 634 -17.07 -25.03 8.38
N SER A 635 -15.97 -25.36 9.04
CA SER A 635 -14.90 -24.41 9.24
C SER A 635 -13.86 -24.56 8.15
N ALA A 636 -13.78 -23.59 7.25
CA ALA A 636 -12.71 -23.50 6.28
C ALA A 636 -11.53 -22.75 6.89
N LEU A 637 -10.32 -23.27 6.64
CA LEU A 637 -9.10 -22.50 6.85
C LEU A 637 -8.84 -21.70 5.58
N GLU A 638 -8.89 -20.37 5.69
CA GLU A 638 -8.74 -19.45 4.58
C GLU A 638 -7.54 -18.53 4.79
N GLU A 639 -7.07 -17.94 3.70
CA GLU A 639 -5.96 -16.99 3.70
C GLU A 639 -6.46 -15.57 3.47
N TYR A 640 -5.99 -14.64 4.30
CA TYR A 640 -6.12 -13.21 4.08
C TYR A 640 -4.72 -12.59 3.98
N TYR A 641 -4.57 -11.56 3.14
CA TYR A 641 -3.27 -10.92 2.90
C TYR A 641 -3.27 -9.48 3.40
N PHE A 642 -2.50 -9.19 4.44
CA PHE A 642 -2.22 -7.81 4.85
C PHE A 642 -1.22 -7.18 3.89
N ILE A 643 -1.72 -6.59 2.81
CA ILE A 643 -0.92 -5.80 1.89
C ILE A 643 -0.50 -4.51 2.60
N ARG A 644 0.79 -4.35 2.86
CA ARG A 644 1.33 -3.23 3.66
C ARG A 644 0.96 -1.89 3.08
N ARG A 645 0.97 -1.78 1.76
CA ARG A 645 0.62 -0.56 1.07
C ARG A 645 -0.81 -0.09 1.36
N LYS A 646 -1.75 -1.02 1.54
CA LYS A 646 -3.12 -0.73 1.94
C LYS A 646 -3.17 -0.41 3.42
N VAL A 647 -2.80 -1.40 4.24
CA VAL A 647 -2.97 -1.39 5.70
C VAL A 647 -2.18 -0.29 6.40
N GLU A 648 -0.94 -0.04 5.97
CA GLU A 648 -0.02 0.92 6.57
C GLU A 648 0.00 2.25 5.84
N SER A 649 -1.00 2.51 4.98
CA SER A 649 -1.16 3.81 4.35
C SER A 649 -1.51 4.92 5.36
N GLY A 650 -1.86 4.56 6.59
CA GLY A 650 -2.53 5.43 7.56
C GLY A 650 -4.04 5.25 7.54
N LEU A 651 -4.54 4.01 7.30
CA LEU A 651 -5.97 3.72 7.32
C LEU A 651 -6.58 3.97 8.70
N TYR A 652 -5.90 3.57 9.77
CA TYR A 652 -6.35 3.80 11.12
C TYR A 652 -5.16 3.91 12.08
N ALA A 653 -5.41 4.49 13.24
CA ALA A 653 -4.44 4.59 14.32
C ALA A 653 -4.75 3.53 15.39
N THR A 654 -3.75 2.74 15.78
CA THR A 654 -3.94 1.73 16.84
C THR A 654 -4.15 2.35 18.22
N ASP A 655 -3.79 3.61 18.40
CA ASP A 655 -3.92 4.41 19.61
C ASP A 655 -5.15 5.32 19.59
N CYS A 656 -6.29 4.81 19.08
CA CYS A 656 -7.54 5.56 18.95
C CYS A 656 -8.05 6.19 20.27
N TYR A 657 -7.82 5.53 21.42
CA TYR A 657 -8.19 6.05 22.75
C TYR A 657 -7.11 6.93 23.41
N ARG A 658 -6.04 7.29 22.69
CA ARG A 658 -4.94 8.09 23.25
C ARG A 658 -5.40 9.42 23.84
N GLY A 659 -6.39 10.07 23.22
CA GLY A 659 -6.92 11.35 23.70
C GLY A 659 -7.34 11.32 25.17
N LEU A 660 -7.99 10.24 25.62
CA LEU A 660 -8.39 10.06 27.02
C LEU A 660 -7.18 9.95 27.96
N SER A 661 -6.15 9.21 27.55
CA SER A 661 -4.94 9.04 28.36
C SER A 661 -4.10 10.31 28.43
N ASP A 662 -4.03 11.06 27.33
CA ASP A 662 -3.26 12.29 27.26
C ASP A 662 -3.93 13.41 28.08
N ALA A 663 -5.27 13.50 28.09
CA ALA A 663 -6.00 14.41 28.98
C ALA A 663 -5.65 14.18 30.46
N ARG A 664 -5.69 12.92 30.93
CA ARG A 664 -5.31 12.55 32.31
C ARG A 664 -3.86 12.90 32.66
N LYS A 665 -2.93 12.72 31.71
CA LYS A 665 -1.50 13.04 31.92
C LYS A 665 -1.25 14.55 31.96
N ILE A 666 -1.98 15.33 31.17
CA ILE A 666 -1.85 16.79 31.17
C ILE A 666 -2.33 17.35 32.52
N GLU A 667 -3.45 16.82 33.04
CA GLU A 667 -4.00 17.24 34.33
C GLU A 667 -3.10 16.90 35.53
N SER A 668 -2.27 15.85 35.43
CA SER A 668 -1.42 15.44 36.57
C SER A 668 -0.31 16.45 36.90
N GLY A 669 0.10 17.28 35.94
CA GLY A 669 1.21 18.24 36.08
C GLY A 669 2.58 17.61 36.37
N LYS A 670 2.69 16.28 36.40
CA LYS A 670 3.90 15.53 36.75
C LYS A 670 4.21 14.48 35.70
N GLY A 671 5.49 14.36 35.35
CA GLY A 671 5.98 13.39 34.37
C GLY A 671 6.49 12.11 35.01
N TYR A 672 6.90 11.16 34.16
CA TYR A 672 7.58 9.94 34.60
C TYR A 672 8.89 10.23 35.37
N LEU A 673 9.56 11.35 35.08
CA LEU A 673 10.78 11.75 35.79
C LEU A 673 10.55 12.11 37.26
N ASP A 674 9.32 12.54 37.59
CA ASP A 674 8.91 12.91 38.95
C ASP A 674 8.35 11.70 39.73
N ALA A 675 8.22 10.54 39.07
CA ALA A 675 7.70 9.35 39.71
C ALA A 675 8.68 8.85 40.80
N PRO A 676 8.17 8.44 41.98
CA PRO A 676 9.00 7.90 43.04
C PRO A 676 9.72 6.64 42.55
N ARG A 677 11.01 6.50 42.89
CA ARG A 677 11.83 5.35 42.53
C ARG A 677 12.11 4.51 43.77
N TYR A 678 12.26 3.21 43.56
CA TYR A 678 12.73 2.31 44.61
C TYR A 678 14.14 2.70 45.04
N THR A 679 14.37 2.68 46.35
CA THR A 679 15.65 3.05 46.97
C THR A 679 16.69 1.93 46.87
N SER A 680 16.23 0.68 46.80
CA SER A 680 17.10 -0.50 46.73
C SER A 680 16.55 -1.57 45.77
N THR A 681 17.30 -2.65 45.58
CA THR A 681 16.87 -3.82 44.79
C THR A 681 15.72 -4.58 45.46
N SER A 682 15.58 -4.48 46.78
CA SER A 682 14.41 -4.95 47.52
C SER A 682 13.49 -3.79 47.89
N MET A 683 12.18 -4.01 47.74
CA MET A 683 11.17 -3.03 48.11
C MET A 683 10.87 -3.10 49.62
N SER A 684 10.84 -1.95 50.27
CA SER A 684 10.35 -1.82 51.65
C SER A 684 8.83 -1.92 51.72
N VAL A 685 8.27 -2.23 52.89
CA VAL A 685 6.80 -2.28 53.10
C VAL A 685 6.13 -0.93 52.78
N ALA A 686 6.81 0.18 53.05
CA ALA A 686 6.30 1.52 52.70
C ALA A 686 6.25 1.74 51.19
N GLU A 687 7.26 1.28 50.44
CA GLU A 687 7.27 1.33 48.97
C GLU A 687 6.25 0.34 48.36
N MET A 688 6.02 -0.81 48.99
CA MET A 688 4.96 -1.76 48.63
C MET A 688 3.57 -1.10 48.76
N LYS A 689 3.27 -0.47 49.90
CA LYS A 689 1.99 0.22 50.14
C LYS A 689 1.73 1.36 49.16
N ARG A 690 2.78 2.03 48.66
CA ARG A 690 2.65 3.10 47.63
C ARG A 690 2.20 2.59 46.25
N GLN A 691 2.20 1.28 46.00
CA GLN A 691 1.72 0.73 44.73
C GLN A 691 0.19 0.77 44.61
N HIS A 692 -0.54 0.93 45.72
CA HIS A 692 -2.01 0.83 45.76
C HIS A 692 -2.52 -0.46 45.08
N SER A 693 -1.88 -1.59 45.41
CA SER A 693 -2.13 -2.88 44.78
C SER A 693 -2.97 -3.77 45.70
N TYR A 694 -4.13 -4.21 45.21
CA TYR A 694 -5.01 -5.14 45.94
C TYR A 694 -4.30 -6.39 46.46
N PHE A 695 -3.33 -6.92 45.69
CA PHE A 695 -2.56 -8.08 46.10
C PHE A 695 -1.64 -7.76 47.27
N ILE A 696 -0.94 -6.63 47.20
CA ILE A 696 -0.02 -6.18 48.26
C ILE A 696 -0.78 -5.82 49.52
N ASP A 697 -1.89 -5.09 49.40
CA ASP A 697 -2.72 -4.71 50.54
C ASP A 697 -3.22 -5.97 51.26
N LYS A 698 -3.72 -6.96 50.52
CA LYS A 698 -4.13 -8.24 51.09
C LYS A 698 -2.98 -8.98 51.77
N LEU A 699 -1.79 -8.97 51.16
CA LEU A 699 -0.62 -9.68 51.68
C LEU A 699 -0.09 -9.00 52.96
N VAL A 700 -0.06 -7.68 52.98
CA VAL A 700 0.26 -6.88 54.17
C VAL A 700 -0.76 -7.13 55.27
N ASP A 701 -2.06 -7.03 54.99
CA ASP A 701 -3.12 -7.25 55.99
C ASP A 701 -3.03 -8.65 56.60
N GLN A 702 -2.81 -9.67 55.76
CA GLN A 702 -2.63 -11.05 56.23
C GLN A 702 -1.36 -11.19 57.09
N THR A 703 -0.28 -10.53 56.69
CA THR A 703 0.99 -10.56 57.43
C THR A 703 0.83 -9.86 58.78
N GLU A 704 0.23 -8.66 58.81
CA GLU A 704 -0.04 -7.89 60.02
C GLU A 704 -0.94 -8.68 60.98
N LYS A 705 -2.02 -9.31 60.49
CA LYS A 705 -2.87 -10.23 61.29
C LYS A 705 -2.08 -11.38 61.88
N SER A 706 -1.26 -12.07 61.08
CA SER A 706 -0.47 -13.22 61.54
C SER A 706 0.55 -12.84 62.61
N ILE A 707 1.13 -11.64 62.54
CA ILE A 707 2.06 -11.13 63.55
C ILE A 707 1.31 -10.82 64.85
N LEU A 708 0.11 -10.24 64.75
CA LEU A 708 -0.75 -9.91 65.89
C LEU A 708 -1.17 -11.18 66.64
N GLU A 709 -1.61 -12.21 65.91
CA GLU A 709 -1.96 -13.53 66.46
C GLU A 709 -0.77 -14.18 67.18
N ARG A 710 0.44 -14.12 66.60
CA ARG A 710 1.67 -14.64 67.25
C ARG A 710 2.03 -13.88 68.52
N ARG A 711 1.83 -12.55 68.54
CA ARG A 711 2.10 -11.71 69.73
C ARG A 711 1.10 -11.98 70.84
N GLN A 712 -0.19 -12.12 70.51
CA GLN A 712 -1.23 -12.48 71.47
C GLN A 712 -0.95 -13.85 72.08
N LYS A 713 -0.59 -14.84 71.26
CA LYS A 713 -0.26 -16.18 71.73
C LYS A 713 0.97 -16.21 72.64
N ALA A 714 2.01 -15.43 72.32
CA ALA A 714 3.18 -15.28 73.19
C ALA A 714 2.88 -14.56 74.52
N GLN A 715 1.89 -13.65 74.54
CA GLN A 715 1.42 -13.03 75.79
C GLN A 715 0.59 -14.01 76.63
N GLU A 716 -0.25 -14.82 76.01
CA GLU A 716 -1.02 -15.87 76.69
C GLU A 716 -0.12 -16.96 77.29
N GLU A 717 0.94 -17.36 76.59
CA GLU A 717 1.96 -18.31 77.10
C GLU A 717 2.86 -17.67 78.18
N GLY A 718 3.23 -16.39 78.05
CA GLY A 718 3.98 -15.69 79.10
C GLY A 718 3.19 -15.42 80.38
N GLU A 719 1.87 -15.24 80.29
CA GLU A 719 0.97 -15.13 81.45
C GLU A 719 0.68 -16.50 82.11
N SER A 720 0.83 -17.62 81.40
CA SER A 720 0.79 -18.95 82.01
C SER A 720 2.08 -19.26 82.77
N ASP A 721 3.24 -18.93 82.19
CA ASP A 721 4.54 -19.17 82.84
C ASP A 721 4.74 -18.28 84.09
N ALA A 722 4.28 -17.02 84.05
CA ALA A 722 4.31 -16.12 85.22
C ALA A 722 3.30 -16.51 86.33
N LYS A 723 2.32 -17.37 86.02
CA LYS A 723 1.45 -17.99 87.03
C LYS A 723 2.08 -19.24 87.65
N GLU A 724 2.80 -20.04 86.86
CA GLU A 724 3.57 -21.18 87.39
C GLU A 724 4.73 -20.72 88.29
N GLU A 725 5.44 -19.64 87.93
CA GLU A 725 6.56 -19.11 88.74
C GLU A 725 6.09 -18.45 90.06
N ASN A 726 4.88 -17.84 90.10
CA ASN A 726 4.29 -17.34 91.34
C ASN A 726 3.70 -18.45 92.24
N ASP A 727 3.33 -19.61 91.68
CA ASP A 727 2.89 -20.76 92.48
C ASP A 727 4.08 -21.56 93.06
N GLU A 728 5.26 -21.50 92.45
CA GLU A 728 6.51 -22.06 93.03
C GLU A 728 7.11 -21.18 94.14
N ASP A 729 7.10 -19.84 94.02
CA ASP A 729 7.58 -18.92 95.08
C ASP A 729 6.65 -18.82 96.31
N LEU A 730 5.46 -19.43 96.26
CA LEU A 730 4.54 -19.57 97.39
C LEU A 730 4.69 -20.91 98.15
N GLN A 731 5.67 -21.75 97.78
CA GLN A 731 5.91 -23.06 98.41
C GLN A 731 7.23 -23.20 99.20
N ASP A 732 8.03 -22.15 99.38
CA ASP A 732 9.21 -22.15 100.27
C ASP A 732 9.08 -21.27 101.53
#